data_AF-A0A970C6J7-F1
#
_entry.id   AF-A0A970C6J7-F1
#
_cell.length_a   1.000
_cell.length_b   1.000
_cell.length_c   1.000
_cell.angle_alpha   90.00
_cell.angle_beta   90.00
_cell.angle_gamma   90.00
#
_symmetry.space_group_name_H-M   'P 1'
#
loop_
_entity.id
_entity.type
_entity.pdbx_description
1 polymer ?
#
loop_
_entity_poly.entity_id
_entity_poly.type
_entity_poly.pdbx_seq_one_letter_code
_entity_poly.pdbx_strand_id
1 'polypeptide(L)'
;MNLKSTLLVWAASVVGAAICYAGILFPDPPGGWTYIYNGDQLLVGGEGTGWSSLDGTWTHDNNSDAWDGSEIGGTFSTGGFGVGNGPGGTSLGVQNGITYLRLQDTGDPRDYGYPDPSNRKVYFGHDIGTDIGIEKALTIMDTGVTLTFRARIPTLAKAGPPLDPLHRDGQQASGVQPYPENGDGYVTSDGGKGNFVIRQGGNGADVPAGAIAFSFTQTTDTTGGDPKVNVAGFAGLTFNEFNGNVPTDQVNFGQGTKTNVVAFDPTEWHELYIVIRKDPANIGTHEAFIFFDGNVVPHVFKMTAGTGADMNDSFLAMGGSATPQNWALDVDFFGYKDEAVFPPGAQLPPVIGGFVPANKTMFHPAATGLQFTATSMMPGNTLPASGFKLNLSGEDVSSQLVLTGSDTSQSRTAKYSGLLPNRTYAATIVVTDSGGLSTTNELAFDTFVGSQATIIEAEDYNYAGGQFFDNPAPGAYNSLYGTPAVDFIDTTPNSFGTYRPTDSVDTAVTADVARESFVNAGVSDYQIGTIGAGEWWNYTRTIPSGNYTVWLRAASTALQSVRLDRVTSDPAQPNQTVELLGAFRVPRTGNLLNFEFVPLADYQGNPIVLSLGGKTTLRLTPPEANGNLVLNFLMLIPSSALPNSSTVVVMPAPGAANVAGNAPIQVVIYDGGASVDQNTVKMKVNAADVPATVSKSGGVTRATFSPATLWNANTTYNVSVSYDDGAPRSVEWSFTTANYQLLTPAMKVNDASVRGFVWRMFQNEANQDTTVQRAEDALAGRLRDGSGNPLENYADPYGFGPASDTGSPLTPGAGTMTFKIPTVINVNQSLGGTAGYFTPDDAMPGIPGTTGSTDGIAVEITTFIELARGFYTMGVNSDDGFRTYAGFLNDNPMILGEYNGGRSAADTLFQFGVLEDGVYAFRTIYFEGGGDATIEWFVVNPDGTRALINDSANGGPKSYQQGTVPQRPAENVVVNVKLNASGQVVIEWSAGTLEAADNVDGPYNAVGGASSPWVVTPAGQKFYRVRVM
;
A
#
# COMPACT_ATOMS: atom_id res chain seq x y z
N MET A 1 -2.91 -19.67 66.00
CA MET A 1 -2.64 -18.44 66.77
C MET A 1 -1.25 -18.58 67.39
N ASN A 2 -0.40 -17.56 67.20
CA ASN A 2 0.96 -17.32 67.72
C ASN A 2 2.18 -18.05 67.11
N LEU A 3 2.85 -17.29 66.22
CA LEU A 3 4.27 -17.29 65.87
C LEU A 3 5.18 -16.95 67.07
N LYS A 4 6.47 -17.34 67.00
CA LYS A 4 7.69 -16.61 67.44
C LYS A 4 8.91 -17.50 67.13
N SER A 5 9.73 -17.28 66.10
CA SER A 5 10.78 -16.25 65.89
C SER A 5 11.84 -16.18 67.00
N THR A 6 13.07 -16.66 66.74
CA THR A 6 14.30 -15.95 67.16
C THR A 6 15.49 -16.33 66.27
N LEU A 7 16.06 -15.29 65.67
CA LEU A 7 17.24 -15.22 64.81
C LEU A 7 18.33 -14.50 65.62
N LEU A 8 19.58 -14.98 65.66
CA LEU A 8 20.74 -14.12 65.93
C LEU A 8 22.08 -14.73 65.44
N VAL A 9 22.49 -14.24 64.27
CA VAL A 9 23.81 -13.80 63.79
C VAL A 9 25.08 -14.18 64.57
N TRP A 10 26.07 -14.71 63.83
CA TRP A 10 27.48 -14.28 63.92
C TRP A 10 28.06 -13.99 62.54
N ALA A 11 28.86 -12.92 62.53
CA ALA A 11 29.48 -12.19 61.43
C ALA A 11 30.34 -13.03 60.46
N ALA A 12 30.27 -12.65 59.17
CA ALA A 12 31.32 -12.91 58.19
C ALA A 12 32.24 -11.69 58.11
N SER A 13 33.54 -11.91 58.30
CA SER A 13 34.60 -10.92 58.13
C SER A 13 35.27 -11.09 56.76
N VAL A 14 35.14 -10.05 55.94
CA VAL A 14 36.07 -9.49 54.93
C VAL A 14 37.07 -10.46 54.27
N VAL A 15 36.86 -10.68 52.96
CA VAL A 15 37.96 -10.73 51.97
C VAL A 15 37.61 -9.72 50.88
N GLY A 16 38.52 -8.78 50.64
CA GLY A 16 38.43 -7.79 49.58
C GLY A 16 38.80 -8.37 48.21
N ALA A 17 38.30 -7.69 47.19
CA ALA A 17 38.70 -7.67 45.78
C ALA A 17 38.88 -9.03 45.07
N ALA A 18 37.87 -9.39 44.29
CA ALA A 18 38.08 -10.04 42.99
C ALA A 18 37.14 -9.38 41.97
N ILE A 19 37.74 -8.63 41.05
CA ILE A 19 37.15 -8.28 39.76
C ILE A 19 37.03 -9.58 38.98
N CYS A 20 35.86 -9.88 38.43
CA CYS A 20 35.70 -10.84 37.35
C CYS A 20 34.67 -10.25 36.39
N TYR A 21 35.14 -9.77 35.25
CA TYR A 21 34.30 -9.52 34.08
C TYR A 21 34.47 -10.74 33.15
N ALA A 22 33.34 -11.39 32.86
CA ALA A 22 32.99 -12.48 31.93
C ALA A 22 31.95 -13.43 32.61
N GLY A 23 30.82 -13.75 31.96
CA GLY A 23 29.87 -14.79 32.41
C GLY A 23 29.11 -14.52 33.72
N ILE A 24 28.08 -13.66 33.67
CA ILE A 24 27.35 -13.23 34.89
C ILE A 24 26.37 -14.31 35.37
N LEU A 25 25.66 -14.97 34.46
CA LEU A 25 24.76 -16.09 34.70
C LEU A 25 25.08 -17.29 33.81
N PHE A 26 25.65 -17.08 32.61
CA PHE A 26 26.17 -18.15 31.77
C PHE A 26 27.69 -18.29 31.92
N PRO A 27 28.23 -19.50 32.17
CA PRO A 27 29.67 -19.72 32.13
C PRO A 27 30.24 -19.45 30.73
N ASP A 28 31.49 -19.00 30.68
CA ASP A 28 32.23 -18.86 29.42
C ASP A 28 32.27 -20.18 28.63
N PRO A 29 32.24 -20.10 27.28
CA PRO A 29 32.43 -21.27 26.44
C PRO A 29 33.84 -21.86 26.65
N PRO A 30 34.04 -23.16 26.35
CA PRO A 30 35.37 -23.77 26.38
C PRO A 30 36.39 -22.97 25.58
N GLY A 31 37.52 -22.64 26.21
CA GLY A 31 38.56 -21.81 25.59
C GLY A 31 38.30 -20.30 25.60
N GLY A 32 37.22 -19.85 26.24
CA GLY A 32 36.85 -18.43 26.35
C GLY A 32 36.20 -17.86 25.08
N TRP A 33 35.72 -16.63 25.18
CA TRP A 33 35.19 -15.85 24.06
C TRP A 33 36.29 -15.51 23.05
N THR A 34 35.93 -15.45 21.76
CA THR A 34 36.86 -15.01 20.70
C THR A 34 37.19 -13.53 20.88
N TYR A 35 36.16 -12.74 21.16
CA TYR A 35 36.25 -11.32 21.43
C TYR A 35 35.14 -10.89 22.39
N ILE A 36 35.44 -9.91 23.25
CA ILE A 36 34.46 -9.28 24.14
C ILE A 36 34.80 -7.79 24.34
N TYR A 37 33.83 -6.93 24.06
CA TYR A 37 33.83 -5.54 24.50
C TYR A 37 33.17 -5.44 25.87
N ASN A 38 33.84 -4.85 26.86
CA ASN A 38 33.41 -4.85 28.27
C ASN A 38 32.63 -3.58 28.70
N GLY A 39 32.14 -2.77 27.75
CA GLY A 39 31.32 -1.59 28.07
C GLY A 39 32.02 -0.51 28.88
N ASP A 40 33.32 -0.63 29.14
CA ASP A 40 34.09 0.23 30.05
C ASP A 40 35.12 1.11 29.34
N GLN A 41 35.13 1.10 28.00
CA GLN A 41 36.07 1.85 27.16
C GLN A 41 35.34 2.71 26.12
N LEU A 42 35.62 4.01 26.12
CA LEU A 42 35.08 4.98 25.16
C LEU A 42 36.21 5.83 24.57
N LEU A 43 36.94 5.26 23.60
CA LEU A 43 37.82 6.03 22.73
C LEU A 43 36.98 6.69 21.62
N VAL A 44 37.14 8.00 21.46
CA VAL A 44 36.50 8.78 20.39
C VAL A 44 37.46 8.79 19.19
N GLY A 45 37.29 7.84 18.27
CA GLY A 45 38.03 7.81 17.02
C GLY A 45 37.70 9.03 16.16
N GLY A 46 38.67 9.65 15.51
CA GLY A 46 38.39 10.76 14.59
C GLY A 46 37.72 10.26 13.31
N GLU A 47 37.08 11.17 12.56
CA GLU A 47 36.56 10.86 11.22
C GLU A 47 37.69 10.39 10.29
N GLY A 48 37.45 9.28 9.58
CA GLY A 48 38.41 8.66 8.65
C GLY A 48 39.61 8.00 9.32
N THR A 49 39.56 7.72 10.62
CA THR A 49 40.66 7.06 11.36
C THR A 49 40.49 5.55 11.48
N GLY A 50 39.37 5.00 11.03
CA GLY A 50 39.09 3.56 10.95
C GLY A 50 38.78 2.93 12.31
N TRP A 51 39.34 1.75 12.57
CA TRP A 51 39.12 0.93 13.78
C TRP A 51 39.85 1.51 15.01
N SER A 52 39.42 2.68 15.49
CA SER A 52 40.08 3.43 16.56
C SER A 52 39.16 3.84 17.72
N SER A 53 37.87 3.49 17.62
CA SER A 53 36.82 3.86 18.58
C SER A 53 36.59 2.78 19.64
N LEU A 54 35.89 3.15 20.72
CA LEU A 54 35.55 2.31 21.86
C LEU A 54 36.79 1.72 22.55
N ASP A 55 37.08 0.44 22.41
CA ASP A 55 38.30 -0.19 22.94
C ASP A 55 39.52 -0.06 22.01
N GLY A 56 39.37 0.66 20.90
CA GLY A 56 40.39 0.84 19.87
C GLY A 56 40.34 -0.23 18.79
N THR A 57 39.28 -1.04 18.75
CA THR A 57 39.04 -2.03 17.68
C THR A 57 37.72 -1.80 16.94
N TRP A 58 36.92 -0.81 17.36
CA TRP A 58 35.66 -0.47 16.70
C TRP A 58 35.83 0.71 15.75
N THR A 59 34.98 0.77 14.72
CA THR A 59 34.86 1.90 13.80
C THR A 59 33.49 2.54 13.92
N HIS A 60 33.48 3.87 13.99
CA HIS A 60 32.33 4.70 13.68
C HIS A 60 32.40 5.20 12.22
N ASP A 61 33.52 5.01 11.50
CA ASP A 61 33.62 5.32 10.07
C ASP A 61 32.95 4.23 9.22
N ASN A 62 31.63 4.10 9.36
CA ASN A 62 30.79 3.20 8.57
C ASN A 62 29.64 4.00 7.97
N ASN A 63 29.15 3.63 6.78
CA ASN A 63 28.20 4.45 6.00
C ASN A 63 26.88 4.78 6.71
N SER A 64 26.63 4.19 7.89
CA SER A 64 25.45 4.45 8.70
C SER A 64 25.67 5.48 9.81
N ASP A 65 26.87 5.55 10.38
CA ASP A 65 27.13 6.35 11.56
C ASP A 65 27.03 7.86 11.31
N ALA A 66 26.53 8.59 12.29
CA ALA A 66 26.70 10.04 12.36
C ALA A 66 26.98 10.52 13.78
N TRP A 67 27.72 9.72 14.56
CA TRP A 67 28.22 10.13 15.87
C TRP A 67 29.19 11.31 15.69
N ASP A 68 28.96 12.40 16.40
CA ASP A 68 29.78 13.61 16.32
C ASP A 68 30.83 13.69 17.45
N GLY A 69 30.97 12.62 18.24
CA GLY A 69 31.83 12.58 19.41
C GLY A 69 31.21 13.16 20.69
N SER A 70 29.93 13.55 20.68
CA SER A 70 29.26 14.13 21.85
C SER A 70 29.05 13.15 22.98
N GLU A 71 29.05 13.71 24.19
CA GLU A 71 28.60 13.06 25.42
C GLU A 71 27.11 13.34 25.68
N ILE A 72 26.40 12.32 26.17
CA ILE A 72 24.99 12.42 26.54
C ILE A 72 24.84 13.33 27.78
N GLY A 73 23.91 14.28 27.74
CA GLY A 73 23.66 15.23 28.83
C GLY A 73 24.60 16.43 28.89
N GLY A 74 25.46 16.61 27.89
CA GLY A 74 26.29 17.79 27.73
C GLY A 74 25.47 19.06 27.43
N THR A 75 26.12 20.24 27.51
CA THR A 75 25.45 21.50 27.13
C THR A 75 25.39 21.62 25.61
N PHE A 76 24.18 21.62 25.05
CA PHE A 76 24.02 21.61 23.60
C PHE A 76 24.65 22.81 22.90
N SER A 77 25.44 22.52 21.86
CA SER A 77 26.09 23.52 21.03
C SER A 77 26.37 22.96 19.64
N THR A 78 26.34 23.82 18.62
CA THR A 78 26.62 23.45 17.23
C THR A 78 28.13 23.50 16.96
N GLY A 79 28.69 22.51 16.28
CA GLY A 79 30.12 22.54 15.94
C GLY A 79 30.63 21.47 14.96
N GLY A 80 29.84 20.44 14.63
CA GLY A 80 30.36 19.27 13.93
C GLY A 80 31.28 18.43 14.82
N PHE A 81 31.91 17.40 14.25
CA PHE A 81 32.64 16.38 15.00
C PHE A 81 33.68 16.96 15.98
N GLY A 82 33.53 16.64 17.27
CA GLY A 82 34.49 16.98 18.33
C GLY A 82 34.60 18.48 18.69
N VAL A 83 33.73 19.35 18.16
CA VAL A 83 33.76 20.80 18.41
C VAL A 83 32.56 21.29 19.21
N GLY A 84 31.36 20.75 18.95
CA GLY A 84 30.14 21.03 19.69
C GLY A 84 29.70 19.83 20.54
N ASN A 85 28.58 19.97 21.24
CA ASN A 85 27.88 18.84 21.85
C ASN A 85 26.47 18.77 21.26
N GLY A 86 26.24 17.91 20.28
CA GLY A 86 24.92 17.62 19.74
C GLY A 86 24.04 16.85 20.72
N PRO A 87 22.72 16.75 20.47
CA PRO A 87 21.82 15.93 21.26
C PRO A 87 22.08 14.43 21.06
N GLY A 88 22.17 13.65 22.13
CA GLY A 88 22.50 12.22 22.06
C GLY A 88 24.01 11.96 22.06
N GLY A 89 24.43 10.82 21.49
CA GLY A 89 25.83 10.40 21.42
C GLY A 89 26.14 9.21 22.33
N THR A 90 27.32 9.19 22.94
CA THR A 90 27.76 8.07 23.79
C THR A 90 28.41 8.54 25.09
N SER A 91 28.30 7.76 26.16
CA SER A 91 28.93 8.08 27.45
C SER A 91 29.20 6.82 28.27
N LEU A 92 30.20 6.86 29.15
CA LEU A 92 30.41 5.80 30.14
C LEU A 92 29.64 6.10 31.43
N GLY A 93 28.89 5.11 31.91
CA GLY A 93 28.15 5.17 33.17
C GLY A 93 28.68 4.16 34.18
N VAL A 94 28.43 4.43 35.47
CA VAL A 94 28.63 3.46 36.55
C VAL A 94 27.41 3.44 37.44
N GLN A 95 26.75 2.28 37.56
CA GLN A 95 25.60 2.10 38.44
C GLN A 95 25.67 0.75 39.15
N ASN A 96 25.50 0.75 40.47
CA ASN A 96 25.51 -0.47 41.29
C ASN A 96 26.77 -1.35 41.08
N GLY A 97 27.92 -0.74 40.76
CA GLY A 97 29.17 -1.43 40.51
C GLY A 97 29.36 -1.99 39.09
N ILE A 98 28.38 -1.79 38.20
CA ILE A 98 28.48 -2.11 36.77
C ILE A 98 28.94 -0.86 36.04
N THR A 99 30.03 -0.98 35.28
CA THR A 99 30.44 0.03 34.30
C THR A 99 29.80 -0.34 32.96
N TYR A 100 29.24 0.63 32.25
CA TYR A 100 28.55 0.36 30.99
C TYR A 100 28.72 1.51 30.00
N LEU A 101 28.60 1.19 28.71
CA LEU A 101 28.49 2.15 27.62
C LEU A 101 27.01 2.49 27.44
N ARG A 102 26.67 3.77 27.52
CA ARG A 102 25.35 4.28 27.11
C ARG A 102 25.46 4.87 25.71
N LEU A 103 24.58 4.42 24.82
CA LEU A 103 24.38 4.99 23.50
C LEU A 103 22.98 5.60 23.44
N GLN A 104 22.85 6.75 22.79
CA GLN A 104 21.55 7.39 22.57
C GLN A 104 21.49 8.08 21.21
N ASP A 105 20.42 7.77 20.48
CA ASP A 105 19.96 8.50 19.30
C ASP A 105 18.66 9.22 19.66
N THR A 106 18.63 10.54 19.46
CA THR A 106 17.47 11.35 19.82
C THR A 106 16.47 11.54 18.67
N GLY A 107 16.76 11.03 17.47
CA GLY A 107 15.96 11.18 16.24
C GLY A 107 16.77 11.87 15.13
N ASP A 108 16.23 12.95 14.57
CA ASP A 108 16.92 13.79 13.58
C ASP A 108 17.16 15.22 14.09
N PRO A 109 18.28 15.48 14.81
CA PRO A 109 18.63 16.83 15.26
C PRO A 109 18.78 17.88 14.16
N ARG A 110 18.91 17.49 12.88
CA ARG A 110 19.02 18.44 11.76
C ARG A 110 17.76 19.27 11.58
N ASP A 111 16.60 18.69 11.85
CA ASP A 111 15.32 19.38 11.85
C ASP A 111 15.24 20.51 12.91
N TYR A 112 16.16 20.49 13.87
CA TYR A 112 16.25 21.42 14.99
C TYR A 112 17.51 22.31 14.89
N GLY A 113 18.18 22.33 13.74
CA GLY A 113 19.27 23.27 13.43
C GLY A 113 20.68 22.78 13.78
N TYR A 114 20.88 21.49 14.06
CA TYR A 114 22.21 20.90 14.23
C TYR A 114 22.77 20.40 12.89
N PRO A 115 24.00 20.78 12.49
CA PRO A 115 24.62 20.28 11.27
C PRO A 115 25.14 18.85 11.45
N ASP A 116 25.21 18.07 10.37
CA ASP A 116 25.85 16.74 10.38
C ASP A 116 27.38 16.83 10.60
N PRO A 117 28.00 15.79 11.19
CA PRO A 117 27.35 14.69 11.94
C PRO A 117 26.65 15.23 13.19
N SER A 118 25.53 14.62 13.58
CA SER A 118 24.60 15.17 14.58
C SER A 118 24.00 14.12 15.54
N ASN A 119 24.65 12.97 15.73
CA ASN A 119 24.22 11.84 16.57
C ASN A 119 22.89 11.18 16.16
N ARG A 120 22.51 11.32 14.89
CA ARG A 120 21.53 10.44 14.27
C ARG A 120 22.24 9.17 13.80
N LYS A 121 21.60 8.01 13.87
CA LYS A 121 22.16 6.71 13.45
C LYS A 121 23.50 6.35 14.12
N VAL A 122 23.63 6.56 15.43
CA VAL A 122 24.86 6.17 16.14
C VAL A 122 25.09 4.66 15.97
N TYR A 123 26.15 4.27 15.27
CA TYR A 123 26.38 2.88 14.87
C TYR A 123 27.87 2.55 14.84
N PHE A 124 28.28 1.56 15.61
CA PHE A 124 29.66 1.11 15.70
C PHE A 124 29.82 -0.26 15.08
N GLY A 125 30.97 -0.48 14.46
CA GLY A 125 31.37 -1.74 13.85
C GLY A 125 32.65 -2.33 14.40
N HIS A 126 32.80 -3.65 14.35
CA HIS A 126 34.04 -4.35 14.67
C HIS A 126 34.37 -5.43 13.62
N ASP A 127 35.59 -5.43 13.09
CA ASP A 127 36.06 -6.32 12.03
C ASP A 127 36.41 -7.71 12.58
N ILE A 128 35.50 -8.67 12.43
CA ILE A 128 35.77 -10.05 12.85
C ILE A 128 36.78 -10.76 11.93
N GLY A 129 37.05 -10.23 10.73
CA GLY A 129 38.07 -10.75 9.83
C GLY A 129 39.48 -10.65 10.43
N THR A 130 39.74 -9.66 11.29
CA THR A 130 41.03 -9.52 11.99
C THR A 130 41.19 -10.51 13.13
N ASP A 131 40.09 -10.93 13.75
CA ASP A 131 40.08 -11.85 14.90
C ASP A 131 40.30 -13.31 14.49
N ILE A 132 39.63 -13.73 13.42
CA ILE A 132 39.53 -15.16 13.04
C ILE A 132 39.99 -15.46 11.61
N GLY A 133 40.42 -14.45 10.86
CA GLY A 133 40.79 -14.56 9.46
C GLY A 133 39.59 -14.48 8.50
N ILE A 134 39.81 -13.86 7.35
CA ILE A 134 38.79 -13.52 6.36
C ILE A 134 37.98 -14.74 5.91
N GLU A 135 38.64 -15.87 5.59
CA GLU A 135 37.95 -17.07 5.08
C GLU A 135 36.90 -17.61 6.04
N LYS A 136 37.19 -17.63 7.35
CA LYS A 136 36.24 -18.06 8.37
C LYS A 136 35.15 -17.01 8.60
N ALA A 137 35.52 -15.73 8.62
CA ALA A 137 34.59 -14.62 8.80
C ALA A 137 33.49 -14.59 7.72
N LEU A 138 33.84 -14.85 6.45
CA LEU A 138 32.89 -14.88 5.33
C LEU A 138 31.77 -15.93 5.48
N THR A 139 31.97 -16.95 6.31
CA THR A 139 31.02 -18.08 6.48
C THR A 139 30.65 -18.34 7.94
N ILE A 140 30.85 -17.35 8.81
CA ILE A 140 30.80 -17.55 10.26
C ILE A 140 29.42 -17.97 10.78
N MET A 141 28.32 -17.48 10.21
CA MET A 141 26.98 -17.88 10.65
C MET A 141 26.58 -19.25 10.10
N ASP A 142 27.07 -19.62 8.90
CA ASP A 142 26.87 -20.95 8.33
C ASP A 142 27.65 -22.04 9.08
N THR A 143 28.92 -21.75 9.41
CA THR A 143 29.79 -22.65 10.18
C THR A 143 29.45 -22.69 11.67
N GLY A 144 28.79 -21.66 12.16
CA GLY A 144 28.23 -21.55 13.51
C GLY A 144 28.93 -20.51 14.36
N VAL A 145 28.14 -19.66 15.02
CA VAL A 145 28.61 -18.56 15.87
C VAL A 145 27.79 -18.49 17.15
N THR A 146 28.39 -18.03 18.23
CA THR A 146 27.68 -17.76 19.48
C THR A 146 27.88 -16.31 19.87
N LEU A 147 26.80 -15.58 20.11
CA LEU A 147 26.83 -14.21 20.62
C LEU A 147 26.54 -14.20 22.12
N THR A 148 27.16 -13.27 22.82
CA THR A 148 26.80 -12.93 24.19
C THR A 148 26.72 -11.44 24.36
N PHE A 149 25.70 -10.96 25.05
CA PHE A 149 25.66 -9.55 25.47
C PHE A 149 24.79 -9.38 26.70
N ARG A 150 25.09 -8.32 27.46
CA ARG A 150 24.23 -7.88 28.55
C ARG A 150 23.90 -6.41 28.37
N ALA A 151 22.60 -6.12 28.29
CA ALA A 151 22.09 -4.80 27.93
C ALA A 151 20.78 -4.45 28.65
N ARG A 152 20.36 -3.19 28.55
CA ARG A 152 19.01 -2.72 28.88
C ARG A 152 18.66 -1.45 28.11
N ILE A 153 17.37 -1.15 27.98
CA ILE A 153 16.86 0.18 27.62
C ILE A 153 16.90 1.05 28.89
N PRO A 154 17.69 2.13 28.93
CA PRO A 154 17.76 2.99 30.11
C PRO A 154 16.47 3.79 30.28
N THR A 155 16.02 3.93 31.53
CA THR A 155 14.96 4.88 31.91
C THR A 155 15.48 5.82 32.98
N LEU A 156 14.91 7.02 33.10
CA LEU A 156 15.28 7.93 34.20
C LEU A 156 15.04 7.30 35.58
N ALA A 157 14.02 6.45 35.72
CA ALA A 157 13.69 5.79 36.97
C ALA A 157 14.68 4.68 37.36
N LYS A 158 15.11 3.85 36.40
CA LYS A 158 15.98 2.68 36.66
C LYS A 158 17.45 2.96 36.45
N ALA A 159 17.80 3.75 35.43
CA ALA A 159 19.16 3.98 34.98
C ALA A 159 19.71 5.37 35.39
N GLY A 160 18.82 6.33 35.69
CA GLY A 160 19.18 7.70 36.06
C GLY A 160 19.72 8.55 34.89
N PRO A 161 19.91 9.86 35.11
CA PRO A 161 20.52 10.76 34.11
C PRO A 161 22.02 10.47 33.91
N PRO A 162 22.61 10.91 32.79
CA PRO A 162 21.98 11.72 31.75
C PRO A 162 21.24 10.88 30.69
N LEU A 163 20.12 11.42 30.19
CA LEU A 163 19.41 11.02 28.99
C LEU A 163 18.90 12.30 28.34
N ASP A 164 19.26 12.52 27.09
CA ASP A 164 18.90 13.74 26.38
C ASP A 164 17.44 13.71 25.92
N PRO A 165 16.78 14.87 25.81
CA PRO A 165 15.46 14.96 25.22
C PRO A 165 15.48 14.60 23.72
N LEU A 166 14.35 14.11 23.23
CA LEU A 166 14.19 13.64 21.86
C LEU A 166 14.03 14.80 20.86
N HIS A 167 14.74 14.67 19.75
CA HIS A 167 14.70 15.50 18.55
C HIS A 167 14.09 14.68 17.42
N ARG A 168 12.81 14.29 17.56
CA ARG A 168 12.13 13.36 16.66
C ARG A 168 12.09 13.87 15.22
N ASP A 169 12.39 12.97 14.28
CA ASP A 169 12.38 13.21 12.83
C ASP A 169 11.01 13.71 12.36
N GLY A 170 10.98 14.79 11.60
CA GLY A 170 9.78 15.42 11.06
C GLY A 170 8.81 16.02 12.10
N GLN A 171 9.22 16.16 13.36
CA GLN A 171 8.36 16.64 14.46
C GLN A 171 8.80 17.97 15.09
N GLN A 172 9.65 18.75 14.42
CA GLN A 172 10.15 20.03 14.91
C GLN A 172 9.03 21.04 15.25
N ALA A 173 7.86 20.95 14.61
CA ALA A 173 6.69 21.76 14.95
C ALA A 173 6.13 21.48 16.37
N SER A 174 6.35 20.27 16.90
CA SER A 174 6.01 19.91 18.28
C SER A 174 7.09 20.33 19.28
N GLY A 175 8.25 20.78 18.80
CA GLY A 175 9.42 21.10 19.61
C GLY A 175 10.14 19.86 20.15
N VAL A 176 11.23 20.09 20.86
CA VAL A 176 12.01 19.05 21.56
C VAL A 176 11.15 18.36 22.62
N GLN A 177 11.14 17.03 22.62
CA GLN A 177 10.29 16.22 23.50
C GLN A 177 11.09 15.60 24.66
N PRO A 178 10.51 15.35 25.83
CA PRO A 178 11.22 14.64 26.89
C PRO A 178 11.53 13.20 26.49
N TYR A 179 12.60 12.62 27.04
CA TYR A 179 12.86 11.19 26.94
C TYR A 179 11.74 10.40 27.62
N PRO A 180 11.23 9.30 27.03
CA PRO A 180 10.06 8.58 27.56
C PRO A 180 10.31 7.96 28.95
N GLU A 181 9.30 7.99 29.82
CA GLU A 181 9.38 7.42 31.18
C GLU A 181 9.64 5.90 31.17
N ASN A 182 9.07 5.20 30.19
CA ASN A 182 9.21 3.75 30.01
C ASN A 182 10.44 3.35 29.18
N GLY A 183 11.27 4.32 28.77
CA GLY A 183 12.37 4.09 27.85
C GLY A 183 11.94 4.07 26.39
N ASP A 184 12.95 4.00 25.53
CA ASP A 184 12.83 4.09 24.08
C ASP A 184 13.86 3.13 23.48
N GLY A 185 13.38 2.07 22.85
CA GLY A 185 14.20 1.01 22.28
C GLY A 185 14.30 1.15 20.77
N TYR A 186 14.64 0.05 20.09
CA TYR A 186 14.84 0.03 18.66
C TYR A 186 14.12 -1.16 18.02
N VAL A 187 13.67 -1.00 16.77
CA VAL A 187 13.16 -2.09 15.94
C VAL A 187 14.03 -2.31 14.71
N THR A 188 14.23 -3.58 14.35
CA THR A 188 15.10 -3.96 13.22
C THR A 188 14.74 -3.21 11.93
N SER A 189 15.74 -2.68 11.24
CA SER A 189 15.60 -1.81 10.05
C SER A 189 16.73 -2.02 9.04
N ASP A 190 16.64 -1.36 7.88
CA ASP A 190 17.70 -1.25 6.87
C ASP A 190 18.28 -2.60 6.39
N GLY A 191 17.42 -3.61 6.26
CA GLY A 191 17.79 -4.92 5.76
C GLY A 191 18.41 -5.80 6.84
N GLY A 192 17.83 -5.81 8.05
CA GLY A 192 18.26 -6.68 9.14
C GLY A 192 19.41 -6.12 9.97
N LYS A 193 19.35 -4.81 10.29
CA LYS A 193 20.22 -4.12 11.25
C LYS A 193 19.44 -3.78 12.52
N GLY A 194 20.15 -3.59 13.62
CA GLY A 194 19.56 -3.38 14.95
C GLY A 194 20.63 -3.13 16.02
N ASN A 195 20.26 -3.26 17.29
CA ASN A 195 21.16 -2.96 18.40
C ASN A 195 22.41 -3.82 18.45
N PHE A 196 22.32 -5.10 18.10
CA PHE A 196 23.43 -6.04 18.04
C PHE A 196 23.35 -6.80 16.72
N VAL A 197 24.40 -6.74 15.91
CA VAL A 197 24.42 -7.38 14.59
C VAL A 197 25.63 -8.27 14.46
N ILE A 198 25.42 -9.44 13.86
CA ILE A 198 26.48 -10.26 13.25
C ILE A 198 26.24 -10.31 11.76
N ARG A 199 27.29 -10.07 10.98
CA ARG A 199 27.26 -10.18 9.52
C ARG A 199 28.35 -11.14 9.04
N GLN A 200 27.98 -11.98 8.08
CA GLN A 200 28.92 -12.71 7.23
C GLN A 200 28.90 -12.12 5.81
N GLY A 201 30.08 -12.02 5.20
CA GLY A 201 30.24 -11.48 3.84
C GLY A 201 29.87 -12.44 2.72
N GLY A 202 29.86 -13.75 2.99
CA GLY A 202 29.64 -14.78 1.98
C GLY A 202 30.88 -15.09 1.13
N ASN A 203 30.92 -16.28 0.53
CA ASN A 203 32.04 -16.72 -0.32
C ASN A 203 31.64 -16.90 -1.80
N GLY A 204 30.47 -16.40 -2.19
CA GLY A 204 29.89 -16.54 -3.52
C GLY A 204 28.48 -17.12 -3.44
N ALA A 205 28.13 -17.98 -4.41
CA ALA A 205 26.81 -18.58 -4.48
C ALA A 205 26.55 -19.64 -3.39
N ASP A 206 27.61 -20.28 -2.88
CA ASP A 206 27.49 -21.38 -1.91
C ASP A 206 27.09 -20.88 -0.51
N VAL A 207 27.64 -19.73 -0.10
CA VAL A 207 27.30 -19.04 1.14
C VAL A 207 27.04 -17.57 0.83
N PRO A 208 25.77 -17.13 0.75
CA PRO A 208 25.45 -15.74 0.47
C PRO A 208 25.78 -14.84 1.66
N ALA A 209 26.02 -13.56 1.38
CA ALA A 209 26.17 -12.54 2.40
C ALA A 209 24.87 -12.39 3.21
N GLY A 210 24.99 -12.11 4.50
CA GLY A 210 23.81 -11.96 5.35
C GLY A 210 24.11 -11.31 6.69
N ALA A 211 23.14 -10.56 7.21
CA ALA A 211 23.17 -9.94 8.54
C ALA A 211 22.02 -10.44 9.42
N ILE A 212 22.28 -10.71 10.70
CA ILE A 212 21.26 -11.02 11.70
C ILE A 212 21.40 -10.01 12.83
N ALA A 213 20.31 -9.29 13.08
CA ALA A 213 20.22 -8.26 14.10
C ALA A 213 19.29 -8.66 15.23
N PHE A 214 19.63 -8.18 16.43
CA PHE A 214 18.83 -8.27 17.65
C PHE A 214 18.68 -6.87 18.24
N SER A 215 17.47 -6.51 18.65
CA SER A 215 17.16 -5.20 19.25
C SER A 215 16.32 -5.35 20.49
N PHE A 216 16.61 -4.52 21.50
CA PHE A 216 15.73 -4.39 22.65
C PHE A 216 14.62 -3.41 22.27
N THR A 217 13.37 -3.83 22.45
CA THR A 217 12.20 -3.11 21.95
C THR A 217 11.20 -2.89 23.06
N GLN A 218 10.64 -1.69 23.14
CA GLN A 218 9.51 -1.28 23.95
C GLN A 218 8.20 -1.27 23.16
N THR A 219 7.08 -1.32 23.88
CA THR A 219 5.74 -1.39 23.28
C THR A 219 5.40 -0.22 22.35
N THR A 220 6.05 0.92 22.55
CA THR A 220 5.83 2.17 21.82
C THR A 220 6.85 2.43 20.71
N ASP A 221 7.85 1.57 20.56
CA ASP A 221 8.88 1.74 19.52
C ASP A 221 8.27 1.51 18.14
N THR A 222 8.77 2.24 17.15
CA THR A 222 8.22 2.23 15.80
C THR A 222 9.34 2.36 14.78
N THR A 223 9.10 1.94 13.55
CA THR A 223 10.06 2.11 12.45
C THR A 223 10.30 3.59 12.08
N GLY A 224 9.46 4.50 12.59
CA GLY A 224 9.48 5.93 12.28
C GLY A 224 9.67 6.85 13.50
N GLY A 225 10.05 6.29 14.64
CA GLY A 225 10.27 7.02 15.90
C GLY A 225 9.00 7.53 16.59
N ASP A 226 7.91 7.85 15.87
CA ASP A 226 6.64 8.35 16.43
C ASP A 226 5.82 7.25 17.14
N PRO A 227 5.57 7.33 18.47
CA PRO A 227 4.84 6.33 19.25
C PRO A 227 3.35 6.24 18.91
N LYS A 228 2.86 7.00 17.93
CA LYS A 228 1.46 6.97 17.47
C LYS A 228 1.26 6.16 16.19
N VAL A 229 2.32 5.78 15.49
CA VAL A 229 2.24 5.19 14.13
C VAL A 229 3.08 3.92 14.06
N ASN A 230 2.49 2.81 13.61
CA ASN A 230 3.20 1.53 13.39
C ASN A 230 4.01 1.03 14.61
N VAL A 231 3.36 1.08 15.79
CA VAL A 231 3.97 0.68 17.07
C VAL A 231 4.22 -0.81 17.17
N ALA A 232 5.29 -1.18 17.88
CA ALA A 232 5.69 -2.56 18.10
C ALA A 232 4.63 -3.38 18.85
N GLY A 233 3.98 -2.76 19.86
CA GLY A 233 2.95 -3.42 20.67
C GLY A 233 3.48 -4.52 21.60
N PHE A 234 4.80 -4.64 21.72
CA PHE A 234 5.49 -5.69 22.46
C PHE A 234 6.74 -5.15 23.17
N ALA A 235 7.13 -5.75 24.31
CA ALA A 235 8.38 -5.45 25.01
C ALA A 235 9.26 -6.69 25.18
N GLY A 236 10.55 -6.56 24.87
CA GLY A 236 11.55 -7.63 24.98
C GLY A 236 12.61 -7.58 23.89
N LEU A 237 12.99 -8.74 23.35
CA LEU A 237 13.92 -8.86 22.22
C LEU A 237 13.13 -9.00 20.91
N THR A 238 13.44 -8.17 19.93
CA THR A 238 13.07 -8.36 18.52
C THR A 238 14.31 -8.65 17.68
N PHE A 239 14.12 -9.33 16.55
CA PHE A 239 15.19 -9.65 15.61
C PHE A 239 14.59 -9.92 14.24
N ASN A 240 15.47 -10.13 13.24
CA ASN A 240 15.09 -10.36 11.85
C ASN A 240 13.83 -11.22 11.72
N GLU A 241 12.83 -10.71 11.02
CA GLU A 241 11.59 -11.43 10.77
C GLU A 241 11.82 -12.60 9.79
N PHE A 242 10.99 -13.64 9.92
CA PHE A 242 11.08 -14.79 9.04
C PHE A 242 10.52 -14.46 7.65
N ASN A 243 11.34 -14.70 6.63
CA ASN A 243 11.04 -14.47 5.23
C ASN A 243 11.74 -15.49 4.30
N GLY A 244 11.67 -16.77 4.66
CA GLY A 244 12.21 -17.87 3.85
C GLY A 244 13.71 -18.13 4.02
N ASN A 245 14.28 -18.90 3.09
CA ASN A 245 15.64 -19.47 3.20
C ASN A 245 16.70 -18.76 2.35
N VAL A 246 16.39 -17.59 1.80
CA VAL A 246 17.30 -16.74 1.02
C VAL A 246 17.45 -15.40 1.72
N PRO A 247 18.66 -14.82 1.83
CA PRO A 247 18.81 -13.48 2.38
C PRO A 247 18.02 -12.41 1.61
N THR A 248 17.42 -11.46 2.32
CA THR A 248 16.54 -10.42 1.75
C THR A 248 16.53 -9.17 2.63
N ASP A 249 16.28 -8.00 2.04
CA ASP A 249 16.13 -6.75 2.80
C ASP A 249 14.81 -6.69 3.59
N GLN A 250 13.83 -7.52 3.23
CA GLN A 250 12.50 -7.61 3.85
C GLN A 250 12.51 -8.49 5.10
N VAL A 251 13.38 -8.18 6.05
CA VAL A 251 13.50 -8.85 7.35
C VAL A 251 13.35 -7.87 8.51
N ASN A 252 13.04 -6.62 8.21
CA ASN A 252 12.83 -5.57 9.20
C ASN A 252 11.48 -5.76 9.90
N PHE A 253 11.26 -4.98 10.95
CA PHE A 253 10.04 -5.07 11.73
C PHE A 253 8.80 -4.78 10.85
N GLY A 254 7.86 -5.72 10.81
CA GLY A 254 6.62 -5.64 10.04
C GLY A 254 6.73 -5.96 8.54
N GLN A 255 7.91 -6.36 8.04
CA GLN A 255 8.14 -6.66 6.61
C GLN A 255 8.17 -8.15 6.27
N GLY A 256 8.47 -9.01 7.25
CA GLY A 256 8.49 -10.46 7.10
C GLY A 256 7.10 -11.10 7.21
N THR A 257 7.08 -12.43 7.10
CA THR A 257 5.86 -13.24 7.20
C THR A 257 5.52 -13.63 8.65
N LYS A 258 6.48 -13.48 9.57
CA LYS A 258 6.33 -13.76 10.99
C LYS A 258 7.33 -12.94 11.81
N THR A 259 6.81 -12.17 12.77
CA THR A 259 7.62 -11.43 13.73
C THR A 259 8.25 -12.39 14.72
N ASN A 260 9.57 -12.25 14.93
CA ASN A 260 10.30 -13.05 15.89
C ASN A 260 10.55 -12.24 17.17
N VAL A 261 10.06 -12.75 18.30
CA VAL A 261 10.09 -12.03 19.59
C VAL A 261 10.37 -12.95 20.77
N VAL A 262 11.08 -12.43 21.79
CA VAL A 262 11.24 -13.07 23.11
C VAL A 262 10.86 -12.07 24.20
N ALA A 263 9.82 -12.39 24.98
CA ALA A 263 9.19 -11.46 25.91
C ALA A 263 9.95 -11.34 27.24
N PHE A 264 10.29 -10.11 27.62
CA PHE A 264 10.82 -9.73 28.95
C PHE A 264 10.69 -8.21 29.14
N ASP A 265 11.03 -7.69 30.31
CA ASP A 265 11.10 -6.24 30.54
C ASP A 265 12.48 -5.71 30.12
N PRO A 266 12.63 -5.13 28.90
CA PRO A 266 13.94 -4.77 28.37
C PRO A 266 14.58 -3.59 29.11
N THR A 267 13.90 -2.98 30.08
CA THR A 267 14.47 -1.92 30.93
C THR A 267 15.26 -2.46 32.13
N GLU A 268 15.19 -3.77 32.37
CA GLU A 268 16.09 -4.48 33.28
C GLU A 268 17.33 -4.99 32.54
N TRP A 269 18.41 -5.22 33.29
CA TRP A 269 19.61 -5.85 32.74
C TRP A 269 19.33 -7.30 32.38
N HIS A 270 19.50 -7.65 31.11
CA HIS A 270 19.35 -9.00 30.61
C HIS A 270 20.63 -9.51 29.98
N GLU A 271 21.08 -10.70 30.37
CA GLU A 271 22.21 -11.39 29.74
C GLU A 271 21.68 -12.42 28.74
N LEU A 272 22.09 -12.28 27.48
CA LEU A 272 21.68 -13.13 26.38
C LEU A 272 22.85 -13.97 25.90
N TYR A 273 22.59 -15.24 25.64
CA TYR A 273 23.51 -16.20 25.06
C TYR A 273 22.82 -16.81 23.84
N ILE A 274 23.30 -16.51 22.64
CA ILE A 274 22.60 -16.81 21.39
C ILE A 274 23.49 -17.66 20.50
N VAL A 275 23.07 -18.89 20.21
CA VAL A 275 23.78 -19.77 19.27
C VAL A 275 23.09 -19.69 17.92
N ILE A 276 23.83 -19.31 16.88
CA ILE A 276 23.37 -19.20 15.50
C ILE A 276 24.11 -20.22 14.64
N ARG A 277 23.38 -20.91 13.76
CA ARG A 277 23.96 -21.77 12.73
C ARG A 277 23.05 -21.85 11.51
N LYS A 278 23.56 -22.39 10.40
CA LYS A 278 22.75 -22.71 9.21
C LYS A 278 21.53 -23.55 9.60
N ASP A 279 20.34 -23.19 9.10
CA ASP A 279 19.13 -24.01 9.33
C ASP A 279 19.26 -25.37 8.61
N PRO A 280 19.34 -26.50 9.33
CA PRO A 280 19.50 -27.82 8.72
C PRO A 280 18.26 -28.27 7.93
N ALA A 281 17.11 -27.64 8.14
CA ALA A 281 15.91 -27.88 7.35
C ALA A 281 15.85 -27.07 6.05
N ASN A 282 16.70 -26.04 5.91
CA ASN A 282 16.65 -25.07 4.84
C ASN A 282 15.27 -24.39 4.68
N ILE A 283 14.60 -24.09 5.80
CA ILE A 283 13.32 -23.36 5.84
C ILE A 283 13.59 -21.87 6.07
N GLY A 284 14.45 -21.53 7.03
CA GLY A 284 15.10 -20.23 7.17
C GLY A 284 16.50 -20.23 6.56
N THR A 285 17.15 -19.07 6.55
CA THR A 285 18.59 -19.04 6.25
C THR A 285 19.35 -19.69 7.40
N HIS A 286 18.99 -19.34 8.64
CA HIS A 286 19.63 -19.76 9.88
C HIS A 286 18.60 -20.15 10.94
N GLU A 287 19.06 -20.87 11.96
CA GLU A 287 18.33 -21.06 13.21
C GLU A 287 19.12 -20.44 14.38
N ALA A 288 18.38 -19.88 15.34
CA ALA A 288 18.93 -19.35 16.59
C ALA A 288 18.36 -20.06 17.80
N PHE A 289 19.22 -20.33 18.77
CA PHE A 289 18.88 -20.80 20.11
C PHE A 289 19.18 -19.67 21.08
N ILE A 290 18.13 -19.04 21.60
CA ILE A 290 18.22 -17.86 22.45
C ILE A 290 18.00 -18.31 23.90
N PHE A 291 19.06 -18.19 24.69
CA PHE A 291 19.05 -18.36 26.14
C PHE A 291 19.16 -16.98 26.78
N PHE A 292 18.45 -16.74 27.88
CA PHE A 292 18.57 -15.48 28.61
C PHE A 292 18.48 -15.71 30.12
N ASP A 293 19.18 -14.86 30.86
CA ASP A 293 19.21 -14.82 32.33
C ASP A 293 19.48 -16.17 33.02
N GLY A 294 20.44 -16.94 32.47
CA GLY A 294 20.84 -18.24 33.01
C GLY A 294 19.86 -19.39 32.74
N ASN A 295 18.76 -19.14 32.02
CA ASN A 295 17.85 -20.20 31.62
C ASN A 295 18.50 -21.08 30.54
N VAL A 296 18.64 -22.38 30.83
CA VAL A 296 19.26 -23.37 29.93
C VAL A 296 18.28 -24.02 28.96
N VAL A 297 17.02 -23.59 28.93
CA VAL A 297 16.04 -23.98 27.89
C VAL A 297 15.96 -22.86 26.87
N PRO A 298 16.33 -23.09 25.60
CA PRO A 298 16.34 -22.04 24.60
C PRO A 298 14.95 -21.77 24.05
N HIS A 299 14.72 -20.52 23.64
CA HIS A 299 13.77 -20.25 22.58
C HIS A 299 14.43 -20.52 21.23
N VAL A 300 13.82 -21.38 20.41
CA VAL A 300 14.37 -21.79 19.10
C VAL A 300 13.61 -21.11 17.98
N PHE A 301 14.32 -20.40 17.12
CA PHE A 301 13.75 -19.67 16.00
C PHE A 301 14.40 -20.05 14.69
N LYS A 302 13.60 -20.03 13.63
CA LYS A 302 14.09 -19.93 12.26
C LYS A 302 14.04 -18.48 11.85
N MET A 303 15.08 -18.04 11.16
CA MET A 303 15.26 -16.65 10.80
C MET A 303 15.71 -16.53 9.35
N THR A 304 15.52 -15.34 8.80
CA THR A 304 16.01 -14.98 7.48
C THR A 304 17.07 -13.90 7.64
N ALA A 305 18.18 -14.06 6.94
CA ALA A 305 19.29 -13.12 7.03
C ALA A 305 18.95 -11.90 6.20
N GLY A 306 19.31 -10.74 6.72
CA GLY A 306 19.16 -9.46 6.07
C GLY A 306 20.27 -9.17 5.06
N THR A 307 20.05 -8.21 4.16
CA THR A 307 21.09 -7.74 3.22
C THR A 307 21.99 -6.65 3.79
N GLY A 308 21.69 -6.11 4.98
CA GLY A 308 22.33 -4.95 5.58
C GLY A 308 23.86 -5.04 5.64
N ALA A 309 24.55 -4.02 5.10
CA ALA A 309 26.00 -3.98 4.94
C ALA A 309 26.53 -2.54 4.99
N ASP A 310 27.14 -2.13 6.12
CA ASP A 310 27.68 -0.76 6.30
C ASP A 310 29.19 -0.67 6.34
N MET A 311 29.86 -1.83 6.41
CA MET A 311 31.30 -1.96 6.55
C MET A 311 31.80 -3.06 5.62
N ASN A 312 33.12 -3.28 5.63
CA ASN A 312 33.75 -4.41 4.95
C ASN A 312 33.11 -5.75 5.35
N ASP A 313 33.23 -6.73 4.45
CA ASP A 313 32.40 -7.94 4.32
C ASP A 313 31.77 -8.57 5.58
N SER A 314 32.52 -8.81 6.68
CA SER A 314 32.03 -9.52 7.87
C SER A 314 32.36 -8.75 9.15
N PHE A 315 31.36 -8.51 10.01
CA PHE A 315 31.53 -7.66 11.19
C PHE A 315 30.56 -7.99 12.32
N LEU A 316 30.89 -7.53 13.53
CA LEU A 316 29.91 -7.23 14.57
C LEU A 316 29.51 -5.76 14.50
N ALA A 317 28.27 -5.43 14.87
CA ALA A 317 27.86 -4.04 15.02
C ALA A 317 26.98 -3.80 16.24
N MET A 318 27.04 -2.57 16.74
CA MET A 318 26.29 -2.10 17.90
C MET A 318 25.72 -0.69 17.65
N GLY A 319 24.40 -0.51 17.81
CA GLY A 319 23.76 0.82 17.74
C GLY A 319 22.39 0.86 17.05
N GLY A 320 22.13 1.86 16.23
CA GLY A 320 20.94 1.95 15.38
C GLY A 320 21.25 2.68 14.07
N SER A 321 20.69 2.20 12.96
CA SER A 321 21.10 2.64 11.60
C SER A 321 20.07 3.53 10.88
N ALA A 322 18.90 3.74 11.47
CA ALA A 322 17.75 4.34 10.79
C ALA A 322 17.56 5.79 11.23
N THR A 323 17.52 6.74 10.28
CA THR A 323 17.28 8.17 10.55
C THR A 323 16.00 8.41 11.36
N PRO A 324 14.86 7.79 11.01
CA PRO A 324 13.60 8.21 11.62
C PRO A 324 13.39 7.65 13.03
N GLN A 325 14.26 6.76 13.51
CA GLN A 325 14.12 6.15 14.83
C GLN A 325 14.91 6.91 15.90
N ASN A 326 14.42 6.85 17.13
CA ASN A 326 15.05 7.36 18.34
C ASN A 326 15.14 6.19 19.34
N TRP A 327 16.24 6.09 20.09
CA TRP A 327 16.47 4.96 20.98
C TRP A 327 17.58 5.26 21.99
N ALA A 328 17.64 4.50 23.08
CA ALA A 328 18.80 4.45 23.96
C ALA A 328 19.10 3.03 24.44
N LEU A 329 20.37 2.75 24.70
CA LEU A 329 20.84 1.43 25.10
C LEU A 329 22.00 1.56 26.09
N ASP A 330 21.89 0.90 27.23
CA ASP A 330 23.03 0.63 28.12
C ASP A 330 23.59 -0.76 27.77
N VAL A 331 24.91 -0.86 27.57
CA VAL A 331 25.62 -2.09 27.24
C VAL A 331 26.72 -2.34 28.27
N ASP A 332 26.59 -3.43 29.02
CA ASP A 332 27.60 -3.93 29.96
C ASP A 332 28.69 -4.67 29.19
N PHE A 333 28.32 -5.62 28.33
CA PHE A 333 29.27 -6.23 27.40
C PHE A 333 28.60 -6.73 26.12
N PHE A 334 29.40 -6.89 25.06
CA PHE A 334 29.02 -7.55 23.81
C PHE A 334 30.21 -8.33 23.26
N GLY A 335 30.02 -9.61 22.97
CA GLY A 335 31.08 -10.47 22.48
C GLY A 335 30.55 -11.63 21.63
N TYR A 336 31.49 -12.37 21.06
CA TYR A 336 31.17 -13.55 20.27
C TYR A 336 32.21 -14.66 20.42
N LYS A 337 31.77 -15.88 20.09
CA LYS A 337 32.58 -17.07 19.87
C LYS A 337 32.39 -17.51 18.44
N ASP A 338 33.48 -17.79 17.75
CA ASP A 338 33.55 -18.21 16.35
C ASP A 338 33.18 -19.70 16.13
N GLU A 339 32.34 -20.23 17.03
CA GLU A 339 31.80 -21.59 17.02
C GLU A 339 30.38 -21.57 17.58
N ALA A 340 29.52 -22.48 17.10
CA ALA A 340 28.21 -22.74 17.69
C ALA A 340 28.35 -23.59 18.96
N VAL A 341 28.49 -22.94 20.11
CA VAL A 341 28.70 -23.57 21.41
C VAL A 341 27.47 -23.31 22.27
N PHE A 342 26.87 -24.35 22.83
CA PHE A 342 25.73 -24.20 23.75
C PHE A 342 26.20 -23.99 25.19
N PRO A 343 25.44 -23.23 26.01
CA PRO A 343 25.80 -23.05 27.41
C PRO A 343 25.78 -24.40 28.16
N PRO A 344 26.63 -24.60 29.18
CA PRO A 344 26.65 -25.83 29.96
C PRO A 344 25.26 -26.19 30.52
N GLY A 345 24.80 -27.41 30.25
CA GLY A 345 23.49 -27.88 30.70
C GLY A 345 22.30 -27.51 29.80
N ALA A 346 22.56 -26.93 28.62
CA ALA A 346 21.52 -26.63 27.63
C ALA A 346 20.59 -27.83 27.36
N GLN A 347 19.29 -27.57 27.37
CA GLN A 347 18.23 -28.53 27.07
C GLN A 347 17.73 -28.31 25.64
N LEU A 348 18.37 -29.01 24.70
CA LEU A 348 18.13 -28.80 23.27
C LEU A 348 16.99 -29.68 22.76
N PRO A 349 15.95 -29.12 22.11
CA PRO A 349 14.90 -29.92 21.52
C PRO A 349 15.40 -30.68 20.28
N PRO A 350 14.65 -31.68 19.78
CA PRO A 350 15.01 -32.42 18.57
C PRO A 350 15.19 -31.53 17.36
N VAL A 351 16.15 -31.83 16.49
CA VAL A 351 16.28 -31.17 15.19
C VAL A 351 15.43 -31.93 14.17
N ILE A 352 14.72 -31.19 13.32
CA ILE A 352 13.91 -31.74 12.22
C ILE A 352 14.45 -31.19 10.90
N GLY A 353 14.63 -32.06 9.90
CA GLY A 353 15.10 -31.69 8.57
C GLY A 353 14.79 -32.75 7.52
N GLY A 354 15.46 -32.68 6.36
CA GLY A 354 15.28 -33.68 5.29
C GLY A 354 13.86 -33.70 4.71
N PHE A 355 13.23 -32.53 4.60
CA PHE A 355 11.88 -32.37 4.10
C PHE A 355 11.78 -32.75 2.61
N VAL A 356 10.83 -33.62 2.29
CA VAL A 356 10.41 -33.90 0.92
C VAL A 356 8.88 -33.85 0.90
N PRO A 357 8.23 -32.94 0.17
CA PRO A 357 8.86 -31.83 -0.57
C PRO A 357 9.53 -30.82 0.37
N ALA A 358 10.46 -30.04 -0.18
CA ALA A 358 11.00 -28.87 0.51
C ALA A 358 9.90 -27.79 0.65
N ASN A 359 10.10 -26.84 1.56
CA ASN A 359 9.17 -25.72 1.70
C ASN A 359 9.05 -24.92 0.39
N LYS A 360 7.83 -24.48 0.08
CA LYS A 360 7.40 -23.77 -1.14
C LYS A 360 7.63 -24.53 -2.46
N THR A 361 7.82 -25.85 -2.43
CA THR A 361 7.88 -26.66 -3.67
C THR A 361 6.58 -26.55 -4.46
N MET A 362 6.72 -26.27 -5.75
CA MET A 362 5.60 -26.29 -6.70
C MET A 362 5.50 -27.62 -7.44
N PHE A 363 4.26 -28.04 -7.76
CA PHE A 363 3.97 -29.23 -8.57
C PHE A 363 4.53 -30.55 -8.00
N HIS A 364 4.59 -30.71 -6.67
CA HIS A 364 5.11 -31.93 -6.06
C HIS A 364 4.24 -33.14 -6.41
N PRO A 365 4.80 -34.26 -6.92
CA PRO A 365 4.00 -35.44 -7.21
C PRO A 365 3.39 -36.02 -5.93
N ALA A 366 2.05 -35.99 -5.81
CA ALA A 366 1.33 -36.50 -4.64
C ALA A 366 1.73 -37.95 -4.26
N ALA A 367 2.00 -38.79 -5.27
CA ALA A 367 2.42 -40.19 -5.07
C ALA A 367 3.77 -40.34 -4.32
N THR A 368 4.63 -39.32 -4.33
CA THR A 368 5.91 -39.32 -3.61
C THR A 368 5.71 -39.14 -2.10
N GLY A 369 4.56 -38.59 -1.68
CA GLY A 369 4.25 -38.35 -0.27
C GLY A 369 5.04 -37.20 0.35
N LEU A 370 4.91 -37.07 1.66
CA LEU A 370 5.67 -36.17 2.52
C LEU A 370 6.65 -36.97 3.39
N GLN A 371 7.86 -36.48 3.60
CA GLN A 371 8.89 -37.08 4.45
C GLN A 371 9.64 -36.02 5.24
N PHE A 372 10.07 -36.37 6.45
CA PHE A 372 11.07 -35.62 7.23
C PHE A 372 11.84 -36.56 8.16
N THR A 373 13.02 -36.13 8.61
CA THR A 373 13.84 -36.83 9.58
C THR A 373 13.96 -35.98 10.84
N ALA A 374 13.89 -36.62 12.00
CA ALA A 374 14.12 -35.99 13.29
C ALA A 374 15.24 -36.70 14.05
N THR A 375 16.03 -35.93 14.78
CA THR A 375 17.13 -36.43 15.63
C THR A 375 17.09 -35.72 16.98
N SER A 376 17.09 -36.50 18.07
CA SER A 376 17.22 -35.99 19.42
C SER A 376 18.60 -35.37 19.63
N MET A 377 18.66 -34.18 20.23
CA MET A 377 19.91 -33.49 20.54
C MET A 377 20.44 -33.82 21.93
N MET A 378 19.57 -34.25 22.85
CA MET A 378 19.96 -34.59 24.22
C MET A 378 20.55 -36.01 24.30
N PRO A 379 21.73 -36.19 24.92
CA PRO A 379 22.30 -37.52 25.15
C PRO A 379 21.34 -38.41 25.94
N GLY A 380 21.00 -39.57 25.40
CA GLY A 380 20.13 -40.55 26.06
C GLY A 380 18.63 -40.35 25.83
N ASN A 381 18.20 -39.20 25.29
CA ASN A 381 16.82 -39.02 24.85
C ASN A 381 16.56 -39.78 23.55
N THR A 382 15.36 -40.34 23.41
CA THR A 382 14.90 -41.10 22.24
C THR A 382 13.67 -40.43 21.62
N LEU A 383 13.25 -40.89 20.44
CA LEU A 383 12.11 -40.34 19.70
C LEU A 383 10.95 -41.34 19.67
N PRO A 384 10.05 -41.35 20.68
CA PRO A 384 8.91 -42.24 20.70
C PRO A 384 7.92 -41.87 19.58
N ALA A 385 7.21 -42.86 19.03
CA ALA A 385 6.25 -42.64 17.94
C ALA A 385 5.13 -41.66 18.33
N SER A 386 4.72 -41.65 19.60
CA SER A 386 3.73 -40.72 20.15
C SER A 386 4.17 -39.26 20.11
N GLY A 387 5.48 -39.00 19.99
CA GLY A 387 6.07 -37.66 19.91
C GLY A 387 6.01 -37.05 18.51
N PHE A 388 5.66 -37.80 17.47
CA PHE A 388 5.53 -37.27 16.11
C PHE A 388 4.10 -36.80 15.85
N LYS A 389 3.94 -35.52 15.51
CA LYS A 389 2.67 -34.92 15.09
C LYS A 389 2.78 -34.26 13.73
N LEU A 390 1.80 -34.51 12.88
CA LEU A 390 1.66 -33.88 11.56
C LEU A 390 0.21 -33.41 11.40
N ASN A 391 0.01 -32.10 11.43
CA ASN A 391 -1.22 -31.47 10.96
C ASN A 391 -1.01 -31.03 9.51
N LEU A 392 -1.92 -31.40 8.62
CA LEU A 392 -1.85 -31.09 7.19
C LEU A 392 -3.14 -30.36 6.79
N SER A 393 -3.04 -29.05 6.62
CA SER A 393 -4.12 -28.14 6.22
C SER A 393 -5.35 -28.21 7.13
N GLY A 394 -5.10 -28.27 8.45
CA GLY A 394 -6.12 -28.36 9.49
C GLY A 394 -6.38 -29.78 9.99
N GLU A 395 -6.00 -30.81 9.24
CA GLU A 395 -6.27 -32.22 9.57
C GLU A 395 -5.10 -32.89 10.30
N ASP A 396 -5.35 -33.53 11.45
CA ASP A 396 -4.34 -34.34 12.14
C ASP A 396 -4.20 -35.71 11.47
N VAL A 397 -3.07 -35.92 10.78
CA VAL A 397 -2.73 -37.17 10.08
C VAL A 397 -1.61 -37.95 10.79
N SER A 398 -1.32 -37.63 12.05
CA SER A 398 -0.19 -38.22 12.81
C SER A 398 -0.24 -39.75 12.88
N SER A 399 -1.45 -40.33 12.98
CA SER A 399 -1.66 -41.78 13.04
C SER A 399 -1.29 -42.52 11.74
N GLN A 400 -1.12 -41.78 10.64
CA GLN A 400 -0.80 -42.30 9.32
C GLN A 400 0.70 -42.22 9.00
N LEU A 401 1.52 -41.69 9.92
CA LEU A 401 2.96 -41.62 9.77
C LEU A 401 3.60 -43.00 9.85
N VAL A 402 4.38 -43.35 8.84
CA VAL A 402 5.25 -44.52 8.86
C VAL A 402 6.64 -44.08 9.30
N LEU A 403 7.08 -44.58 10.47
CA LEU A 403 8.36 -44.22 11.07
C LEU A 403 9.41 -45.31 10.87
N THR A 404 10.65 -44.94 10.55
CA THR A 404 11.79 -45.86 10.65
C THR A 404 12.20 -46.08 12.11
N GLY A 405 12.96 -47.15 12.38
CA GLY A 405 13.48 -47.45 13.71
C GLY A 405 12.42 -47.86 14.73
N SER A 406 12.71 -47.63 16.01
CA SER A 406 11.83 -47.95 17.15
C SER A 406 11.76 -46.77 18.13
N ASP A 407 10.96 -46.87 19.19
CA ASP A 407 10.81 -45.80 20.19
C ASP A 407 12.08 -45.53 21.02
N THR A 408 13.09 -46.40 20.91
CA THR A 408 14.41 -46.20 21.53
C THR A 408 15.43 -45.59 20.56
N SER A 409 15.04 -45.28 19.33
CA SER A 409 15.93 -44.65 18.34
C SER A 409 16.13 -43.16 18.65
N GLN A 410 17.37 -42.68 18.57
CA GLN A 410 17.68 -41.24 18.69
C GLN A 410 17.42 -40.46 17.40
N SER A 411 17.33 -41.16 16.26
CA SER A 411 16.99 -40.57 14.96
C SER A 411 15.99 -41.45 14.22
N ARG A 412 14.97 -40.84 13.62
CA ARG A 412 13.90 -41.51 12.88
C ARG A 412 13.48 -40.67 11.67
N THR A 413 13.09 -41.35 10.59
CA THR A 413 12.46 -40.74 9.42
C THR A 413 10.97 -41.05 9.44
N ALA A 414 10.14 -40.02 9.31
CA ALA A 414 8.70 -40.12 9.20
C ALA A 414 8.27 -39.94 7.74
N LYS A 415 7.34 -40.77 7.27
CA LYS A 415 6.76 -40.69 5.92
C LYS A 415 5.23 -40.68 5.99
N TYR A 416 4.62 -39.86 5.14
CA TYR A 416 3.18 -39.77 4.91
C TYR A 416 2.90 -39.95 3.43
N SER A 417 2.06 -40.92 3.05
CA SER A 417 1.77 -41.22 1.63
C SER A 417 0.35 -40.83 1.20
N GLY A 418 -0.42 -40.16 2.06
CA GLY A 418 -1.82 -39.81 1.81
C GLY A 418 -2.02 -38.45 1.13
N LEU A 419 -1.04 -37.95 0.37
CA LEU A 419 -1.23 -36.72 -0.40
C LEU A 419 -2.17 -37.00 -1.59
N LEU A 420 -2.99 -36.01 -1.93
CA LEU A 420 -3.90 -36.05 -3.07
C LEU A 420 -3.43 -35.03 -4.12
N PRO A 421 -3.56 -35.32 -5.42
CA PRO A 421 -3.17 -34.39 -6.47
C PRO A 421 -4.07 -33.15 -6.50
N ASN A 422 -3.56 -32.09 -7.11
CA ASN A 422 -4.25 -30.83 -7.35
C ASN A 422 -4.70 -30.10 -6.08
N ARG A 423 -3.82 -30.04 -5.07
CA ARG A 423 -4.06 -29.35 -3.81
C ARG A 423 -2.86 -28.53 -3.36
N THR A 424 -3.12 -27.43 -2.68
CA THR A 424 -2.15 -26.76 -1.80
C THR A 424 -2.18 -27.43 -0.42
N TYR A 425 -1.03 -27.46 0.24
CA TYR A 425 -0.84 -28.01 1.57
C TYR A 425 -0.06 -27.04 2.43
N ALA A 426 -0.57 -26.75 3.63
CA ALA A 426 0.20 -26.20 4.74
C ALA A 426 0.38 -27.31 5.79
N ALA A 427 1.61 -27.59 6.22
CA ALA A 427 1.89 -28.62 7.22
C ALA A 427 2.54 -28.02 8.46
N THR A 428 2.04 -28.41 9.63
CA THR A 428 2.66 -28.14 10.93
C THR A 428 3.15 -29.46 11.50
N ILE A 429 4.46 -29.55 11.69
CA ILE A 429 5.15 -30.75 12.17
C ILE A 429 5.71 -30.47 13.56
N VAL A 430 5.33 -31.29 14.54
CA VAL A 430 5.88 -31.23 15.89
C VAL A 430 6.55 -32.56 16.20
N VAL A 431 7.79 -32.50 16.70
CA VAL A 431 8.48 -33.68 17.22
C VAL A 431 8.92 -33.44 18.65
N THR A 432 8.46 -34.32 19.55
CA THR A 432 8.79 -34.33 20.97
C THR A 432 9.66 -35.54 21.30
N ASP A 433 10.78 -35.33 21.99
CA ASP A 433 11.62 -36.43 22.48
C ASP A 433 11.09 -37.06 23.79
N SER A 434 11.76 -38.13 24.25
CA SER A 434 11.44 -38.80 25.51
C SER A 434 11.66 -37.94 26.75
N GLY A 435 12.39 -36.83 26.64
CA GLY A 435 12.60 -35.84 27.70
C GLY A 435 11.51 -34.75 27.73
N GLY A 436 10.59 -34.74 26.76
CA GLY A 436 9.51 -33.76 26.63
C GLY A 436 9.89 -32.49 25.87
N LEU A 437 11.11 -32.40 25.33
CA LEU A 437 11.55 -31.25 24.54
C LEU A 437 10.99 -31.37 23.11
N SER A 438 10.48 -30.25 22.58
CA SER A 438 9.74 -30.24 21.32
C SER A 438 10.24 -29.20 20.34
N THR A 439 10.21 -29.54 19.05
CA THR A 439 10.46 -28.63 17.93
C THR A 439 9.26 -28.59 17.00
N THR A 440 8.90 -27.40 16.53
CA THR A 440 7.83 -27.19 15.55
C THR A 440 8.43 -26.67 14.24
N ASN A 441 8.00 -27.23 13.11
CA ASN A 441 8.31 -26.75 11.77
C ASN A 441 7.03 -26.56 10.97
N GLU A 442 7.01 -25.50 10.17
CA GLU A 442 5.91 -25.20 9.26
C GLU A 442 6.44 -25.20 7.82
N LEU A 443 5.65 -25.76 6.91
CA LEU A 443 5.97 -25.84 5.49
C LEU A 443 4.72 -25.72 4.64
N ALA A 444 4.84 -25.10 3.48
CA ALA A 444 3.79 -25.02 2.48
C ALA A 444 4.29 -25.60 1.16
N PHE A 445 3.45 -26.30 0.41
CA PHE A 445 3.76 -26.80 -0.93
C PHE A 445 2.46 -27.09 -1.67
N ASP A 446 2.53 -27.37 -2.96
CA ASP A 446 1.38 -27.88 -3.70
C ASP A 446 1.68 -29.20 -4.40
N THR A 447 0.61 -29.82 -4.87
CA THR A 447 0.61 -31.09 -5.61
C THR A 447 -0.11 -30.97 -6.93
N PHE A 448 -0.10 -29.76 -7.52
CA PHE A 448 -0.73 -29.52 -8.81
C PHE A 448 -0.06 -30.36 -9.89
N VAL A 449 -0.87 -30.93 -10.78
CA VAL A 449 -0.38 -31.73 -11.91
C VAL A 449 -0.32 -30.82 -13.12
N GLY A 450 0.83 -30.17 -13.34
CA GLY A 450 0.99 -29.17 -14.39
C GLY A 450 0.59 -29.66 -15.80
N SER A 451 0.82 -30.94 -16.11
CA SER A 451 0.43 -31.55 -17.39
C SER A 451 -1.08 -31.69 -17.61
N GLN A 452 -1.90 -31.55 -16.56
CA GLN A 452 -3.37 -31.53 -16.65
C GLN A 452 -3.92 -30.11 -16.72
N ALA A 453 -3.13 -29.10 -16.36
CA ALA A 453 -3.58 -27.72 -16.27
C ALA A 453 -3.37 -26.97 -17.59
N THR A 454 -4.24 -26.01 -17.86
CA THR A 454 -3.94 -24.93 -18.81
C THR A 454 -3.29 -23.80 -18.02
N ILE A 455 -2.00 -23.57 -18.25
CA ILE A 455 -1.23 -22.47 -17.64
C ILE A 455 -1.18 -21.31 -18.63
N ILE A 456 -1.42 -20.11 -18.14
CA ILE A 456 -1.43 -18.86 -18.91
C ILE A 456 -0.54 -17.89 -18.15
N GLU A 457 0.63 -17.59 -18.70
CA GLU A 457 1.56 -16.61 -18.12
C GLU A 457 0.92 -15.21 -18.11
N ALA A 458 1.12 -14.44 -17.04
CA ALA A 458 0.47 -13.14 -16.88
C ALA A 458 0.93 -12.16 -17.96
N GLU A 459 2.20 -12.21 -18.33
CA GLU A 459 2.83 -11.44 -19.41
C GLU A 459 2.43 -11.89 -20.83
N ASP A 460 1.82 -13.07 -20.98
CA ASP A 460 1.37 -13.65 -22.25
C ASP A 460 -0.10 -13.29 -22.58
N TYR A 461 -0.47 -12.03 -22.32
CA TYR A 461 -1.73 -11.44 -22.79
C TYR A 461 -1.74 -11.28 -24.32
N ASN A 462 -2.94 -11.09 -24.88
CA ASN A 462 -3.16 -11.00 -26.33
C ASN A 462 -2.23 -9.98 -27.02
N TYR A 463 -2.06 -10.12 -28.32
CA TYR A 463 -1.21 -9.23 -29.12
C TYR A 463 -1.90 -8.85 -30.43
N ALA A 464 -1.43 -7.77 -31.07
CA ALA A 464 -1.88 -7.31 -32.39
C ALA A 464 -3.41 -7.26 -32.56
N GLY A 465 -4.15 -6.84 -31.52
CA GLY A 465 -5.60 -6.65 -31.57
C GLY A 465 -6.37 -7.96 -31.42
N GLY A 466 -6.07 -8.73 -30.37
CA GLY A 466 -6.78 -9.95 -30.00
C GLY A 466 -6.20 -11.27 -30.54
N GLN A 467 -5.01 -11.25 -31.16
CA GLN A 467 -4.29 -12.47 -31.54
C GLN A 467 -3.71 -13.18 -30.31
N PHE A 468 -3.52 -14.50 -30.43
CA PHE A 468 -3.04 -15.36 -29.35
C PHE A 468 -2.42 -16.65 -29.88
N PHE A 469 -1.62 -17.31 -29.03
CA PHE A 469 -1.15 -18.68 -29.24
C PHE A 469 -1.84 -19.63 -28.25
N ASP A 470 -2.13 -20.84 -28.71
CA ASP A 470 -2.55 -21.94 -27.85
C ASP A 470 -1.32 -22.71 -27.37
N ASN A 471 -1.19 -22.87 -26.04
CA ASN A 471 -0.07 -23.57 -25.38
C ASN A 471 1.31 -23.09 -25.88
N PRO A 472 1.61 -21.77 -25.79
CA PRO A 472 2.91 -21.24 -26.21
C PRO A 472 4.06 -21.91 -25.44
N ALA A 473 5.23 -22.01 -26.09
CA ALA A 473 6.46 -22.33 -25.40
C ALA A 473 6.89 -21.14 -24.50
N PRO A 474 7.63 -21.37 -23.40
CA PRO A 474 8.20 -20.29 -22.61
C PRO A 474 8.90 -19.23 -23.46
N GLY A 475 8.54 -17.96 -23.27
CA GLY A 475 9.11 -16.83 -23.99
C GLY A 475 8.53 -16.54 -25.39
N ALA A 476 7.49 -17.25 -25.83
CA ALA A 476 6.95 -17.11 -27.19
C ALA A 476 6.32 -15.73 -27.50
N TYR A 477 5.93 -14.97 -26.47
CA TYR A 477 5.37 -13.62 -26.62
C TYR A 477 6.43 -12.51 -26.46
N ASN A 478 7.70 -12.87 -26.27
CA ASN A 478 8.80 -11.92 -26.12
C ASN A 478 8.80 -10.93 -27.30
N SER A 479 8.84 -9.64 -26.99
CA SER A 479 8.84 -8.53 -27.96
C SER A 479 7.61 -8.45 -28.90
N LEU A 480 6.52 -9.17 -28.62
CA LEU A 480 5.24 -8.91 -29.29
C LEU A 480 4.61 -7.61 -28.77
N TYR A 481 3.81 -6.96 -29.62
CA TYR A 481 3.11 -5.73 -29.32
C TYR A 481 1.61 -5.97 -29.08
N GLY A 482 1.10 -5.45 -27.98
CA GLY A 482 -0.31 -5.46 -27.61
C GLY A 482 -0.98 -4.15 -28.04
N THR A 483 -2.22 -4.23 -28.51
CA THR A 483 -3.02 -3.04 -28.86
C THR A 483 -3.70 -2.48 -27.59
N PRO A 484 -3.37 -1.26 -27.14
CA PRO A 484 -4.01 -0.64 -25.99
C PRO A 484 -5.53 -0.55 -26.15
N ALA A 485 -6.27 -0.66 -25.05
CA ALA A 485 -7.73 -0.75 -24.99
C ALA A 485 -8.37 -1.97 -25.67
N VAL A 486 -7.59 -2.87 -26.27
CA VAL A 486 -8.05 -4.15 -26.85
C VAL A 486 -7.40 -5.34 -26.15
N ASP A 487 -6.07 -5.35 -26.07
CA ASP A 487 -5.29 -6.43 -25.46
C ASP A 487 -5.00 -6.17 -23.98
N PHE A 488 -4.76 -4.90 -23.63
CA PHE A 488 -4.53 -4.45 -22.26
C PHE A 488 -4.95 -2.98 -22.06
N ILE A 489 -5.08 -2.57 -20.79
CA ILE A 489 -5.01 -1.16 -20.36
C ILE A 489 -3.95 -1.06 -19.28
N ASP A 490 -3.12 -0.04 -19.42
CA ASP A 490 -2.11 0.38 -18.45
C ASP A 490 -2.33 1.86 -18.14
N THR A 491 -2.21 2.22 -16.86
CA THR A 491 -2.44 3.56 -16.34
C THR A 491 -1.22 4.13 -15.63
N THR A 492 -0.12 3.37 -15.56
CA THR A 492 1.10 3.83 -14.91
C THR A 492 1.89 4.76 -15.84
N PRO A 493 2.69 5.70 -15.29
CA PRO A 493 3.46 6.62 -16.12
C PRO A 493 4.55 5.89 -16.92
N ASN A 494 4.35 5.75 -18.24
CA ASN A 494 5.29 5.27 -19.27
C ASN A 494 6.54 4.50 -18.75
N SER A 495 6.32 3.35 -18.13
CA SER A 495 7.34 2.35 -17.89
C SER A 495 7.31 1.32 -19.02
N PHE A 496 8.49 0.92 -19.49
CA PHE A 496 8.60 -0.13 -20.51
C PHE A 496 9.02 -1.43 -19.85
N GLY A 497 8.24 -2.48 -20.05
CA GLY A 497 8.52 -3.80 -19.51
C GLY A 497 9.74 -4.49 -20.15
N THR A 498 10.37 -5.40 -19.41
CA THR A 498 11.55 -6.15 -19.86
C THR A 498 11.27 -7.29 -20.85
N TYR A 499 10.03 -7.79 -20.91
CA TYR A 499 9.62 -8.88 -21.80
C TYR A 499 8.89 -8.37 -23.06
N ARG A 500 8.06 -7.34 -22.90
CA ARG A 500 7.32 -6.68 -23.99
C ARG A 500 7.64 -5.18 -24.00
N PRO A 501 8.84 -4.79 -24.44
CA PRO A 501 9.38 -3.43 -24.26
C PRO A 501 8.68 -2.35 -25.09
N THR A 502 7.77 -2.72 -25.99
CA THR A 502 6.93 -1.77 -26.74
C THR A 502 5.58 -1.53 -26.09
N ASP A 503 5.19 -2.40 -25.16
CA ASP A 503 3.94 -2.26 -24.43
C ASP A 503 4.24 -1.48 -23.15
N SER A 504 3.31 -0.63 -22.71
CA SER A 504 3.46 0.12 -21.47
C SER A 504 3.28 -0.75 -20.21
N VAL A 505 3.01 -2.05 -20.37
CA VAL A 505 2.83 -2.98 -19.27
C VAL A 505 4.17 -3.29 -18.60
N ASP A 506 4.20 -3.06 -17.29
CA ASP A 506 5.32 -3.31 -16.38
C ASP A 506 5.68 -4.80 -16.21
N THR A 507 6.33 -5.37 -17.21
CA THR A 507 6.86 -6.76 -17.15
C THR A 507 8.28 -6.81 -16.57
N ALA A 508 8.52 -7.73 -15.64
CA ALA A 508 9.83 -7.96 -15.01
C ALA A 508 10.17 -9.45 -14.93
N VAL A 509 11.45 -9.81 -14.82
CA VAL A 509 11.83 -11.18 -14.46
C VAL A 509 11.26 -11.50 -13.08
N THR A 510 10.59 -12.65 -12.95
CA THR A 510 9.96 -13.05 -11.69
C THR A 510 11.01 -13.48 -10.67
N ALA A 511 10.72 -13.18 -9.40
CA ALA A 511 11.48 -13.68 -8.26
C ALA A 511 10.90 -14.97 -7.67
N ASP A 512 9.85 -15.52 -8.29
CA ASP A 512 9.25 -16.80 -7.89
C ASP A 512 10.23 -17.97 -8.11
N VAL A 513 9.88 -19.14 -7.56
CA VAL A 513 10.65 -20.37 -7.74
C VAL A 513 10.67 -20.75 -9.24
N ALA A 514 11.88 -20.93 -9.78
CA ALA A 514 12.08 -21.28 -11.18
C ALA A 514 11.33 -22.57 -11.55
N ARG A 515 10.40 -22.46 -12.51
CA ARG A 515 9.65 -23.61 -13.03
C ARG A 515 10.50 -24.43 -13.99
N GLU A 516 10.40 -25.76 -13.89
CA GLU A 516 11.22 -26.69 -14.68
C GLU A 516 11.07 -26.48 -16.20
N SER A 517 9.91 -26.06 -16.68
CA SER A 517 9.68 -25.72 -18.09
C SER A 517 10.56 -24.56 -18.58
N PHE A 518 10.76 -23.53 -17.75
CA PHE A 518 11.57 -22.36 -18.07
C PHE A 518 13.06 -22.68 -17.98
N VAL A 519 13.46 -23.44 -16.94
CA VAL A 519 14.83 -23.95 -16.78
C VAL A 519 15.22 -24.79 -18.00
N ASN A 520 14.37 -25.72 -18.43
CA ASN A 520 14.62 -26.58 -19.60
C ASN A 520 14.66 -25.80 -20.91
N ALA A 521 13.88 -24.71 -21.02
CA ALA A 521 13.89 -23.83 -22.19
C ALA A 521 15.09 -22.86 -22.21
N GLY A 522 15.79 -22.67 -21.09
CA GLY A 522 16.91 -21.74 -20.98
C GLY A 522 16.49 -20.26 -21.07
N VAL A 523 15.26 -19.94 -20.65
CA VAL A 523 14.69 -18.58 -20.65
C VAL A 523 14.24 -18.18 -19.25
N SER A 524 14.16 -16.87 -19.00
CA SER A 524 13.63 -16.34 -17.73
C SER A 524 12.11 -16.46 -17.67
N ASP A 525 11.61 -16.63 -16.45
CA ASP A 525 10.18 -16.54 -16.11
C ASP A 525 9.87 -15.06 -15.77
N TYR A 526 8.67 -14.57 -16.08
CA TYR A 526 8.33 -13.15 -15.95
C TYR A 526 7.07 -12.93 -15.10
N GLN A 527 6.81 -11.68 -14.76
CA GLN A 527 5.66 -11.24 -13.98
C GLN A 527 5.17 -9.89 -14.52
N ILE A 528 3.92 -9.55 -14.23
CA ILE A 528 3.40 -8.18 -14.33
C ILE A 528 3.45 -7.55 -12.94
N GLY A 529 4.05 -6.37 -12.82
CA GLY A 529 4.17 -5.59 -11.58
C GLY A 529 3.71 -4.15 -11.75
N THR A 530 4.00 -3.31 -10.75
CA THR A 530 3.67 -1.86 -10.74
C THR A 530 2.21 -1.57 -11.09
N ILE A 531 1.30 -2.47 -10.73
CA ILE A 531 -0.08 -2.44 -11.26
C ILE A 531 -0.88 -1.26 -10.69
N GLY A 532 -1.47 -0.46 -11.59
CA GLY A 532 -2.42 0.60 -11.30
C GLY A 532 -3.86 0.11 -11.15
N ALA A 533 -4.68 0.89 -10.43
CA ALA A 533 -6.07 0.55 -10.18
C ALA A 533 -6.90 0.51 -11.47
N GLY A 534 -7.57 -0.63 -11.72
CA GLY A 534 -8.47 -0.79 -12.86
C GLY A 534 -7.79 -1.18 -14.17
N GLU A 535 -6.47 -1.36 -14.18
CA GLU A 535 -5.74 -1.96 -15.29
C GLU A 535 -6.24 -3.38 -15.59
N TRP A 536 -6.04 -3.81 -16.83
CA TRP A 536 -6.50 -5.13 -17.23
C TRP A 536 -5.73 -5.71 -18.41
N TRP A 537 -5.78 -7.03 -18.51
CA TRP A 537 -5.14 -7.82 -19.58
C TRP A 537 -6.08 -8.92 -20.06
N ASN A 538 -6.15 -9.10 -21.38
CA ASN A 538 -6.97 -10.11 -22.03
C ASN A 538 -6.16 -11.34 -22.44
N TYR A 539 -6.66 -12.52 -22.12
CA TYR A 539 -6.03 -13.82 -22.38
C TYR A 539 -6.98 -14.71 -23.16
N THR A 540 -6.79 -14.77 -24.48
CA THR A 540 -7.54 -15.68 -25.35
C THR A 540 -6.84 -17.02 -25.43
N ARG A 541 -7.57 -18.11 -25.17
CA ARG A 541 -7.10 -19.49 -25.34
C ARG A 541 -8.23 -20.39 -25.85
N THR A 542 -7.88 -21.48 -26.50
CA THR A 542 -8.78 -22.59 -26.82
C THR A 542 -8.78 -23.57 -25.64
N ILE A 543 -9.79 -23.47 -24.78
CA ILE A 543 -9.89 -24.27 -23.56
C ILE A 543 -10.68 -25.55 -23.88
N PRO A 544 -10.22 -26.75 -23.48
CA PRO A 544 -11.03 -27.96 -23.57
C PRO A 544 -12.36 -27.79 -22.82
N SER A 545 -13.44 -28.39 -23.33
CA SER A 545 -14.72 -28.30 -22.63
C SER A 545 -14.69 -29.09 -21.33
N GLY A 546 -15.01 -28.44 -20.21
CA GLY A 546 -14.96 -29.07 -18.90
C GLY A 546 -15.23 -28.10 -17.76
N ASN A 547 -15.14 -28.62 -16.54
CA ASN A 547 -15.22 -27.84 -15.32
C ASN A 547 -13.80 -27.60 -14.80
N TYR A 548 -13.54 -26.40 -14.28
CA TYR A 548 -12.20 -25.97 -13.87
C TYR A 548 -12.23 -25.26 -12.52
N THR A 549 -11.31 -25.59 -11.63
CA THR A 549 -10.88 -24.66 -10.59
C THR A 549 -9.80 -23.77 -11.16
N VAL A 550 -9.92 -22.47 -10.96
CA VAL A 550 -8.95 -21.50 -11.47
C VAL A 550 -8.13 -20.93 -10.32
N TRP A 551 -6.83 -20.81 -10.53
CA TRP A 551 -5.87 -20.33 -9.55
C TRP A 551 -5.00 -19.25 -10.16
N LEU A 552 -4.64 -18.26 -9.36
CA LEU A 552 -3.69 -17.22 -9.71
C LEU A 552 -2.44 -17.37 -8.84
N ARG A 553 -1.26 -17.36 -9.45
CA ARG A 553 0.02 -17.23 -8.77
C ARG A 553 0.36 -15.75 -8.66
N ALA A 554 0.34 -15.20 -7.45
CA ALA A 554 0.55 -13.77 -7.20
C ALA A 554 1.22 -13.51 -5.85
N ALA A 555 1.82 -12.33 -5.70
CA ALA A 555 2.36 -11.83 -4.44
C ALA A 555 1.86 -10.41 -4.18
N SER A 556 1.70 -10.03 -2.91
CA SER A 556 1.28 -8.70 -2.54
C SER A 556 1.75 -8.27 -1.15
N THR A 557 2.14 -6.99 -1.00
CA THR A 557 2.44 -6.37 0.30
C THR A 557 1.17 -5.92 1.04
N ALA A 558 -0.01 -6.01 0.42
CA ALA A 558 -1.31 -5.67 0.99
C ALA A 558 -2.37 -6.72 0.62
N LEU A 559 -3.54 -6.69 1.25
CA LEU A 559 -4.68 -7.47 0.74
C LEU A 559 -5.12 -6.85 -0.59
N GLN A 560 -5.17 -7.66 -1.64
CA GLN A 560 -5.52 -7.21 -2.99
C GLN A 560 -6.60 -8.11 -3.60
N SER A 561 -7.44 -7.52 -4.44
CA SER A 561 -8.44 -8.25 -5.21
C SER A 561 -8.10 -8.20 -6.68
N VAL A 562 -8.06 -9.37 -7.34
CA VAL A 562 -7.92 -9.48 -8.80
C VAL A 562 -9.16 -10.11 -9.37
N ARG A 563 -9.95 -9.35 -10.11
CA ARG A 563 -11.16 -9.81 -10.76
C ARG A 563 -10.81 -10.69 -11.96
N LEU A 564 -11.56 -11.76 -12.14
CA LEU A 564 -11.56 -12.55 -13.36
C LEU A 564 -12.89 -12.38 -14.09
N ASP A 565 -12.84 -11.92 -15.32
CA ASP A 565 -14.00 -11.81 -16.20
C ASP A 565 -13.87 -12.68 -17.45
N ARG A 566 -15.01 -12.98 -18.09
CA ARG A 566 -15.08 -13.45 -19.46
C ARG A 566 -15.43 -12.28 -20.38
N VAL A 567 -14.68 -12.08 -21.46
CA VAL A 567 -15.06 -11.13 -22.51
C VAL A 567 -16.20 -11.74 -23.35
N THR A 568 -17.32 -11.03 -23.47
CA THR A 568 -18.54 -11.51 -24.14
C THR A 568 -18.79 -10.90 -25.52
N SER A 569 -18.17 -9.74 -25.81
CA SER A 569 -18.15 -9.15 -27.16
C SER A 569 -16.92 -9.61 -27.95
N ASP A 570 -16.72 -9.04 -29.14
CA ASP A 570 -15.51 -9.31 -29.94
C ASP A 570 -14.24 -8.86 -29.17
N PRO A 571 -13.33 -9.78 -28.82
CA PRO A 571 -12.10 -9.44 -28.10
C PRO A 571 -11.05 -8.71 -28.95
N ALA A 572 -11.28 -8.55 -30.26
CA ALA A 572 -10.42 -7.77 -31.16
C ALA A 572 -10.85 -6.30 -31.29
N GLN A 573 -11.91 -5.88 -30.60
CA GLN A 573 -12.42 -4.51 -30.62
C GLN A 573 -12.22 -3.84 -29.25
N PRO A 574 -12.13 -2.49 -29.19
CA PRO A 574 -12.18 -1.77 -27.92
C PRO A 574 -13.57 -1.91 -27.28
N ASN A 575 -13.74 -1.37 -26.08
CA ASN A 575 -15.05 -1.21 -25.42
C ASN A 575 -15.77 -2.54 -25.12
N GLN A 576 -14.98 -3.53 -24.74
CA GLN A 576 -15.45 -4.90 -24.62
C GLN A 576 -16.44 -5.06 -23.47
N THR A 577 -17.55 -5.73 -23.74
CA THR A 577 -18.46 -6.20 -22.71
C THR A 577 -17.86 -7.40 -22.00
N VAL A 578 -18.01 -7.44 -20.68
CA VAL A 578 -17.46 -8.50 -19.83
C VAL A 578 -18.52 -9.08 -18.91
N GLU A 579 -18.29 -10.33 -18.52
CA GLU A 579 -19.11 -11.12 -17.62
C GLU A 579 -18.23 -11.55 -16.43
N LEU A 580 -18.53 -11.03 -15.24
CA LEU A 580 -17.79 -11.38 -14.03
C LEU A 580 -17.88 -12.88 -13.73
N LEU A 581 -16.72 -13.50 -13.47
CA LEU A 581 -16.60 -14.90 -13.09
C LEU A 581 -16.32 -15.10 -11.60
N GLY A 582 -15.53 -14.22 -10.98
CA GLY A 582 -15.12 -14.28 -9.57
C GLY A 582 -13.96 -13.34 -9.28
N ALA A 583 -13.35 -13.46 -8.11
CA ALA A 583 -12.14 -12.72 -7.77
C ALA A 583 -11.12 -13.59 -7.02
N PHE A 584 -9.85 -13.33 -7.27
CA PHE A 584 -8.73 -13.81 -6.45
C PHE A 584 -8.50 -12.82 -5.31
N ARG A 585 -8.56 -13.29 -4.08
CA ARG A 585 -8.25 -12.52 -2.88
C ARG A 585 -6.79 -12.76 -2.51
N VAL A 586 -5.90 -12.00 -3.12
CA VAL A 586 -4.45 -12.13 -2.91
C VAL A 586 -4.14 -11.62 -1.50
N PRO A 587 -3.69 -12.49 -0.58
CA PRO A 587 -3.39 -12.08 0.79
C PRO A 587 -2.15 -11.17 0.81
N ARG A 588 -1.91 -10.51 1.95
CA ARG A 588 -0.60 -9.91 2.24
C ARG A 588 0.41 -11.04 2.38
N THR A 589 1.20 -11.30 1.34
CA THR A 589 2.28 -12.29 1.32
C THR A 589 3.57 -11.76 1.96
N GLY A 590 3.55 -10.51 2.45
CA GLY A 590 4.66 -9.81 3.09
C GLY A 590 5.45 -8.96 2.10
N ASN A 591 5.80 -9.51 0.93
CA ASN A 591 6.52 -8.81 -0.13
C ASN A 591 6.18 -9.35 -1.54
N LEU A 592 6.68 -8.68 -2.57
CA LEU A 592 6.44 -8.99 -3.99
C LEU A 592 7.28 -10.14 -4.55
N LEU A 593 8.09 -10.81 -3.72
CA LEU A 593 8.88 -11.99 -4.09
C LEU A 593 8.24 -13.29 -3.57
N ASN A 594 7.36 -13.17 -2.57
CA ASN A 594 6.68 -14.30 -1.94
C ASN A 594 5.37 -14.64 -2.64
N PHE A 595 5.46 -15.42 -3.70
CA PHE A 595 4.26 -15.84 -4.43
C PHE A 595 3.46 -16.90 -3.69
N GLU A 596 2.13 -16.82 -3.81
CA GLU A 596 1.17 -17.81 -3.33
C GLU A 596 0.15 -18.19 -4.41
N PHE A 597 -0.42 -19.39 -4.29
CA PHE A 597 -1.54 -19.82 -5.13
C PHE A 597 -2.85 -19.35 -4.49
N VAL A 598 -3.56 -18.50 -5.21
CA VAL A 598 -4.83 -17.90 -4.77
C VAL A 598 -5.95 -18.50 -5.61
N PRO A 599 -6.94 -19.19 -5.01
CA PRO A 599 -8.05 -19.75 -5.78
C PRO A 599 -9.02 -18.65 -6.21
N LEU A 600 -9.66 -18.84 -7.36
CA LEU A 600 -10.80 -18.04 -7.75
C LEU A 600 -11.94 -18.34 -6.77
N ALA A 601 -12.41 -17.29 -6.12
CA ALA A 601 -13.40 -17.42 -5.07
C ALA A 601 -14.59 -16.50 -5.28
N ASP A 602 -15.65 -16.87 -4.55
CA ASP A 602 -16.87 -16.11 -4.40
C ASP A 602 -16.66 -14.97 -3.39
N TYR A 603 -17.70 -14.17 -3.12
CA TYR A 603 -17.56 -13.02 -2.23
C TYR A 603 -17.32 -13.40 -0.74
N GLN A 604 -17.47 -14.67 -0.37
CA GLN A 604 -17.20 -15.19 0.96
C GLN A 604 -15.85 -15.91 1.05
N GLY A 605 -15.15 -16.08 -0.08
CA GLY A 605 -13.90 -16.84 -0.15
C GLY A 605 -14.08 -18.33 -0.49
N ASN A 606 -15.29 -18.77 -0.83
CA ASN A 606 -15.52 -20.15 -1.27
C ASN A 606 -14.99 -20.35 -2.69
N PRO A 607 -14.22 -21.42 -2.98
CA PRO A 607 -13.72 -21.70 -4.32
C PRO A 607 -14.84 -21.87 -5.36
N ILE A 608 -14.65 -21.28 -6.54
CA ILE A 608 -15.58 -21.40 -7.68
C ILE A 608 -15.08 -22.46 -8.66
N VAL A 609 -16.01 -23.27 -9.16
CA VAL A 609 -15.78 -24.18 -10.30
C VAL A 609 -16.48 -23.61 -11.53
N LEU A 610 -15.70 -23.30 -12.57
CA LEU A 610 -16.19 -22.70 -13.81
C LEU A 610 -16.38 -23.76 -14.90
N SER A 611 -17.48 -23.68 -15.64
CA SER A 611 -17.65 -24.43 -16.88
C SER A 611 -17.07 -23.63 -18.05
N LEU A 612 -15.97 -24.10 -18.63
CA LEU A 612 -15.24 -23.43 -19.71
C LEU A 612 -15.13 -24.35 -20.92
N GLY A 613 -14.91 -23.78 -22.10
CA GLY A 613 -14.74 -24.54 -23.33
C GLY A 613 -14.64 -23.68 -24.58
N GLY A 614 -13.96 -24.20 -25.60
CA GLY A 614 -13.76 -23.53 -26.89
C GLY A 614 -12.85 -22.31 -26.77
N LYS A 615 -12.87 -21.47 -27.81
CA LYS A 615 -12.15 -20.19 -27.82
C LYS A 615 -12.78 -19.25 -26.78
N THR A 616 -12.05 -18.98 -25.71
CA THR A 616 -12.49 -18.15 -24.58
C THR A 616 -11.46 -17.07 -24.32
N THR A 617 -11.92 -15.84 -24.11
CA THR A 617 -11.07 -14.73 -23.66
C THR A 617 -11.40 -14.42 -22.21
N LEU A 618 -10.41 -14.61 -21.34
CA LEU A 618 -10.47 -14.24 -19.93
C LEU A 618 -9.80 -12.88 -19.74
N ARG A 619 -10.27 -12.09 -18.78
CA ARG A 619 -9.68 -10.80 -18.42
C ARG A 619 -9.33 -10.80 -16.94
N LEU A 620 -8.09 -10.42 -16.62
CA LEU A 620 -7.72 -10.06 -15.24
C LEU A 620 -7.87 -8.55 -15.08
N THR A 621 -8.51 -8.11 -13.99
CA THR A 621 -8.63 -6.69 -13.65
C THR A 621 -8.41 -6.51 -12.15
N PRO A 622 -7.32 -5.87 -11.70
CA PRO A 622 -7.13 -5.47 -10.31
C PRO A 622 -7.79 -4.10 -10.02
N PRO A 623 -9.05 -4.02 -9.54
CA PRO A 623 -9.78 -2.76 -9.42
C PRO A 623 -9.20 -1.77 -8.41
N GLU A 624 -8.43 -2.25 -7.43
CA GLU A 624 -7.95 -1.47 -6.28
C GLU A 624 -6.42 -1.55 -6.12
N ALA A 625 -5.71 -1.99 -7.17
CA ALA A 625 -4.26 -2.09 -7.13
C ALA A 625 -3.61 -0.73 -6.95
N ASN A 626 -2.49 -0.73 -6.22
CA ASN A 626 -1.79 0.48 -5.77
C ASN A 626 -0.27 0.26 -5.76
N GLY A 627 0.25 -0.44 -6.78
CA GLY A 627 1.67 -0.79 -6.89
C GLY A 627 2.14 -1.94 -5.97
N ASN A 628 1.26 -2.46 -5.12
CA ASN A 628 1.58 -3.51 -4.14
C ASN A 628 1.31 -4.93 -4.63
N LEU A 629 1.10 -5.15 -5.93
CA LEU A 629 0.66 -6.43 -6.49
C LEU A 629 1.56 -6.85 -7.64
N VAL A 630 1.93 -8.12 -7.67
CA VAL A 630 2.57 -8.76 -8.82
C VAL A 630 1.84 -10.05 -9.21
N LEU A 631 1.74 -10.30 -10.51
CA LEU A 631 1.05 -11.45 -11.11
C LEU A 631 2.06 -12.29 -11.89
N ASN A 632 2.11 -13.60 -11.63
CA ASN A 632 2.98 -14.52 -12.36
C ASN A 632 2.20 -15.31 -13.42
N PHE A 633 1.27 -16.18 -13.02
CA PHE A 633 0.47 -16.94 -13.99
C PHE A 633 -0.91 -17.34 -13.48
N LEU A 634 -1.84 -17.55 -14.41
CA LEU A 634 -3.14 -18.15 -14.20
C LEU A 634 -3.08 -19.65 -14.53
N MET A 635 -3.75 -20.47 -13.73
CA MET A 635 -3.78 -21.92 -13.89
C MET A 635 -5.21 -22.44 -13.81
N LEU A 636 -5.66 -23.11 -14.88
CA LEU A 636 -6.97 -23.74 -14.97
C LEU A 636 -6.80 -25.25 -14.81
N ILE A 637 -7.28 -25.79 -13.70
CA ILE A 637 -7.15 -27.21 -13.38
C ILE A 637 -8.51 -27.90 -13.60
N PRO A 638 -8.58 -28.96 -14.41
CA PRO A 638 -9.80 -29.75 -14.56
C PRO A 638 -10.32 -30.26 -13.20
N SER A 639 -11.61 -30.03 -12.95
CA SER A 639 -12.33 -30.53 -11.78
C SER A 639 -13.47 -31.43 -12.22
N SER A 640 -13.61 -32.59 -11.56
CA SER A 640 -14.76 -33.48 -11.73
C SER A 640 -15.86 -33.25 -10.69
N ALA A 641 -15.63 -32.39 -9.70
CA ALA A 641 -16.55 -32.13 -8.60
C ALA A 641 -17.06 -30.69 -8.64
N LEU A 642 -18.37 -30.51 -8.45
CA LEU A 642 -18.97 -29.22 -8.13
C LEU A 642 -18.92 -28.98 -6.61
N PRO A 643 -18.93 -27.72 -6.15
CA PRO A 643 -19.13 -27.40 -4.75
C PRO A 643 -20.47 -27.95 -4.22
N ASN A 644 -20.53 -28.29 -2.93
CA ASN A 644 -21.76 -28.83 -2.34
C ASN A 644 -22.92 -27.80 -2.33
N SER A 645 -22.61 -26.52 -2.10
CA SER A 645 -23.59 -25.42 -2.12
C SER A 645 -23.29 -24.47 -3.28
N SER A 646 -24.30 -23.72 -3.71
CA SER A 646 -24.10 -22.64 -4.68
C SER A 646 -23.05 -21.63 -4.21
N THR A 647 -22.27 -21.06 -5.12
CA THR A 647 -21.35 -19.95 -4.83
C THR A 647 -21.86 -18.66 -5.45
N VAL A 648 -21.62 -17.52 -4.77
CA VAL A 648 -22.18 -16.23 -5.17
C VAL A 648 -21.08 -15.19 -5.41
N VAL A 649 -21.14 -14.54 -6.56
CA VAL A 649 -20.26 -13.43 -6.91
C VAL A 649 -21.08 -12.17 -7.04
N VAL A 650 -20.58 -11.05 -6.51
CA VAL A 650 -21.32 -9.79 -6.44
C VAL A 650 -20.49 -8.62 -6.94
N MET A 651 -21.15 -7.66 -7.59
CA MET A 651 -20.65 -6.30 -7.84
C MET A 651 -21.71 -5.25 -7.46
N PRO A 652 -21.31 -4.08 -6.96
CA PRO A 652 -19.96 -3.74 -6.48
C PRO A 652 -19.47 -4.70 -5.40
N ALA A 653 -18.15 -4.86 -5.27
CA ALA A 653 -17.57 -5.81 -4.33
C ALA A 653 -17.97 -5.47 -2.87
N PRO A 654 -18.00 -6.45 -1.95
CA PRO A 654 -18.27 -6.17 -0.54
C PRO A 654 -17.31 -5.14 0.03
N GLY A 655 -17.85 -4.07 0.60
CA GLY A 655 -17.07 -2.98 1.18
C GLY A 655 -16.48 -2.00 0.16
N ALA A 656 -16.74 -2.17 -1.14
CA ALA A 656 -16.18 -1.30 -2.17
C ALA A 656 -16.51 0.17 -1.89
N ALA A 657 -15.47 1.01 -1.94
CA ALA A 657 -15.59 2.46 -1.82
C ALA A 657 -15.52 3.12 -3.20
N ASN A 658 -15.87 4.40 -3.28
CA ASN A 658 -15.79 5.19 -4.51
C ASN A 658 -16.56 4.59 -5.70
N VAL A 659 -17.64 3.85 -5.43
CA VAL A 659 -18.47 3.27 -6.48
C VAL A 659 -19.16 4.37 -7.28
N ALA A 660 -19.09 4.28 -8.62
CA ALA A 660 -19.72 5.26 -9.51
C ALA A 660 -21.23 5.43 -9.23
N GLY A 661 -21.72 6.65 -9.36
CA GLY A 661 -23.12 6.99 -9.06
C GLY A 661 -24.16 6.27 -9.90
N ASN A 662 -23.78 5.66 -11.02
CA ASN A 662 -24.63 4.88 -11.90
C ASN A 662 -24.30 3.38 -11.92
N ALA A 663 -23.41 2.91 -11.03
CA ALA A 663 -22.95 1.53 -11.05
C ALA A 663 -24.13 0.55 -10.87
N PRO A 664 -24.28 -0.46 -11.75
CA PRO A 664 -25.26 -1.51 -11.54
C PRO A 664 -24.84 -2.42 -10.39
N ILE A 665 -25.83 -3.04 -9.75
CA ILE A 665 -25.62 -4.19 -8.88
C ILE A 665 -25.72 -5.44 -9.75
N GLN A 666 -24.70 -6.29 -9.72
CA GLN A 666 -24.65 -7.55 -10.46
C GLN A 666 -24.40 -8.70 -9.50
N VAL A 667 -25.15 -9.78 -9.67
CA VAL A 667 -25.00 -11.01 -8.89
C VAL A 667 -24.96 -12.20 -9.84
N VAL A 668 -23.99 -13.08 -9.62
CA VAL A 668 -23.81 -14.34 -10.34
C VAL A 668 -23.84 -15.46 -9.31
N ILE A 669 -24.71 -16.43 -9.52
CA ILE A 669 -24.88 -17.59 -8.65
C ILE A 669 -24.56 -18.82 -9.48
N TYR A 670 -23.50 -19.52 -9.11
CA TYR A 670 -23.16 -20.83 -9.68
C TYR A 670 -23.88 -21.92 -8.92
N ASP A 671 -24.48 -22.86 -9.64
CA ASP A 671 -25.10 -24.04 -9.06
C ASP A 671 -24.05 -24.88 -8.30
N GLY A 672 -24.45 -25.41 -7.15
CA GLY A 672 -23.66 -26.37 -6.37
C GLY A 672 -24.08 -27.81 -6.69
N GLY A 673 -24.25 -28.62 -5.65
CA GLY A 673 -24.81 -29.97 -5.78
C GLY A 673 -26.28 -29.97 -6.25
N ALA A 674 -26.98 -28.85 -6.06
CA ALA A 674 -28.34 -28.64 -6.51
C ALA A 674 -28.47 -27.32 -7.29
N SER A 675 -29.46 -27.27 -8.20
CA SER A 675 -29.64 -26.16 -9.13
C SER A 675 -30.49 -25.05 -8.51
N VAL A 676 -30.09 -23.79 -8.74
CA VAL A 676 -30.84 -22.61 -8.28
C VAL A 676 -32.15 -22.45 -9.06
N ASP A 677 -33.28 -22.26 -8.38
CA ASP A 677 -34.53 -21.84 -9.02
C ASP A 677 -34.52 -20.33 -9.26
N GLN A 678 -34.33 -19.91 -10.51
CA GLN A 678 -34.27 -18.51 -10.89
C GLN A 678 -35.52 -17.69 -10.48
N ASN A 679 -36.69 -18.33 -10.34
CA ASN A 679 -37.92 -17.61 -9.97
C ASN A 679 -37.96 -17.22 -8.49
N THR A 680 -37.06 -17.79 -7.69
CA THR A 680 -36.93 -17.49 -6.25
C THR A 680 -35.97 -16.35 -5.97
N VAL A 681 -35.17 -15.93 -6.96
CA VAL A 681 -34.17 -14.88 -6.81
C VAL A 681 -34.84 -13.53 -6.58
N LYS A 682 -34.57 -12.93 -5.42
CA LYS A 682 -35.04 -11.59 -5.04
C LYS A 682 -33.88 -10.76 -4.53
N MET A 683 -33.83 -9.49 -4.95
CA MET A 683 -32.81 -8.53 -4.54
C MET A 683 -33.45 -7.38 -3.77
N LYS A 684 -32.79 -6.93 -2.70
CA LYS A 684 -33.16 -5.73 -1.96
C LYS A 684 -31.99 -4.78 -1.83
N VAL A 685 -32.29 -3.48 -1.80
CA VAL A 685 -31.35 -2.40 -1.48
C VAL A 685 -31.94 -1.61 -0.32
N ASN A 686 -31.18 -1.46 0.78
CA ASN A 686 -31.62 -0.85 2.03
C ASN A 686 -32.97 -1.43 2.51
N ALA A 687 -33.07 -2.77 2.51
CA ALA A 687 -34.25 -3.56 2.86
C ALA A 687 -35.50 -3.40 1.94
N ALA A 688 -35.44 -2.57 0.90
CA ALA A 688 -36.52 -2.42 -0.08
C ALA A 688 -36.29 -3.32 -1.31
N ASP A 689 -37.33 -4.01 -1.79
CA ASP A 689 -37.26 -4.83 -3.01
C ASP A 689 -36.93 -3.96 -4.23
N VAL A 690 -36.00 -4.43 -5.07
CA VAL A 690 -35.63 -3.78 -6.33
C VAL A 690 -35.93 -4.69 -7.53
N PRO A 691 -36.31 -4.12 -8.69
CA PRO A 691 -36.63 -4.90 -9.88
C PRO A 691 -35.37 -5.40 -10.60
N ALA A 692 -34.72 -6.41 -10.04
CA ALA A 692 -33.56 -7.05 -10.69
C ALA A 692 -34.00 -7.90 -11.88
N THR A 693 -33.28 -7.80 -12.99
CA THR A 693 -33.42 -8.68 -14.16
C THR A 693 -32.71 -9.99 -13.87
N VAL A 694 -33.44 -11.10 -13.86
CA VAL A 694 -32.90 -12.44 -13.57
C VAL A 694 -32.87 -13.30 -14.83
N SER A 695 -31.78 -14.02 -15.06
CA SER A 695 -31.64 -15.02 -16.14
C SER A 695 -30.85 -16.24 -15.67
N LYS A 696 -31.10 -17.40 -16.27
CA LYS A 696 -30.32 -18.63 -16.02
C LYS A 696 -29.86 -19.23 -17.34
N SER A 697 -28.59 -19.61 -17.41
CA SER A 697 -27.99 -20.32 -18.54
C SER A 697 -27.07 -21.43 -18.00
N GLY A 698 -27.38 -22.68 -18.33
CA GLY A 698 -26.71 -23.84 -17.74
C GLY A 698 -26.77 -23.81 -16.21
N GLY A 699 -25.62 -24.01 -15.56
CA GLY A 699 -25.48 -23.94 -14.10
C GLY A 699 -25.26 -22.54 -13.53
N VAL A 700 -25.55 -21.46 -14.28
CA VAL A 700 -25.27 -20.08 -13.85
C VAL A 700 -26.55 -19.27 -13.86
N THR A 701 -26.90 -18.67 -12.71
CA THR A 701 -28.03 -17.74 -12.54
C THR A 701 -27.49 -16.34 -12.34
N ARG A 702 -28.02 -15.35 -13.05
CA ARG A 702 -27.57 -13.95 -13.03
C ARG A 702 -28.72 -13.06 -12.60
N ALA A 703 -28.44 -12.09 -11.74
CA ALA A 703 -29.37 -11.04 -11.35
C ALA A 703 -28.69 -9.67 -11.44
N THR A 704 -29.26 -8.76 -12.22
CA THR A 704 -28.72 -7.41 -12.40
C THR A 704 -29.76 -6.36 -12.07
N PHE A 705 -29.42 -5.40 -11.23
CA PHE A 705 -30.20 -4.20 -10.98
C PHE A 705 -29.42 -2.95 -11.40
N SER A 706 -29.91 -2.26 -12.43
CA SER A 706 -29.38 -0.96 -12.83
C SER A 706 -30.25 0.14 -12.20
N PRO A 707 -29.68 1.08 -11.44
CA PRO A 707 -30.48 2.08 -10.75
C PRO A 707 -31.09 3.07 -11.77
N ALA A 708 -32.40 3.31 -11.65
CA ALA A 708 -33.12 4.23 -12.56
C ALA A 708 -32.77 5.71 -12.31
N THR A 709 -32.23 6.02 -11.13
CA THR A 709 -31.67 7.31 -10.72
C THR A 709 -30.24 7.09 -10.27
N LEU A 710 -29.39 8.11 -10.39
CA LEU A 710 -28.08 8.03 -9.76
C LEU A 710 -28.24 7.72 -8.28
N TRP A 711 -27.35 6.88 -7.76
CA TRP A 711 -27.17 6.73 -6.33
C TRP A 711 -26.88 8.11 -5.71
N ASN A 712 -27.17 8.27 -4.42
CA ASN A 712 -26.68 9.44 -3.69
C ASN A 712 -25.16 9.37 -3.54
N ALA A 713 -24.47 10.50 -3.64
CA ALA A 713 -23.03 10.59 -3.41
C ALA A 713 -22.66 10.24 -1.95
N ASN A 714 -21.47 9.69 -1.75
CA ASN A 714 -20.91 9.33 -0.44
C ASN A 714 -21.91 8.60 0.49
N THR A 715 -22.67 7.66 -0.07
CA THR A 715 -23.73 6.94 0.64
C THR A 715 -23.47 5.45 0.61
N THR A 716 -23.56 4.80 1.77
CA THR A 716 -23.48 3.34 1.88
C THR A 716 -24.84 2.70 1.60
N TYR A 717 -24.87 1.72 0.70
CA TYR A 717 -26.04 0.91 0.37
C TYR A 717 -25.83 -0.52 0.85
N ASN A 718 -26.80 -1.06 1.59
CA ASN A 718 -26.84 -2.47 1.97
C ASN A 718 -27.66 -3.25 0.95
N VAL A 719 -27.10 -4.34 0.44
CA VAL A 719 -27.73 -5.20 -0.57
C VAL A 719 -27.95 -6.58 0.02
N SER A 720 -29.12 -7.17 -0.21
CA SER A 720 -29.40 -8.56 0.10
C SER A 720 -29.96 -9.29 -1.11
N VAL A 721 -29.52 -10.52 -1.36
CA VAL A 721 -30.13 -11.42 -2.35
C VAL A 721 -30.56 -12.71 -1.68
N SER A 722 -31.81 -13.11 -1.88
CA SER A 722 -32.36 -14.40 -1.44
C SER A 722 -32.71 -15.27 -2.64
N TYR A 723 -32.50 -16.58 -2.54
CA TYR A 723 -32.81 -17.57 -3.58
C TYR A 723 -32.94 -18.98 -2.97
N ASP A 724 -33.36 -19.97 -3.74
CA ASP A 724 -33.46 -21.36 -3.32
C ASP A 724 -32.62 -22.26 -4.26
N ASP A 725 -31.72 -23.07 -3.69
CA ASP A 725 -30.92 -24.09 -4.38
C ASP A 725 -31.28 -25.51 -3.93
N GLY A 726 -32.54 -25.74 -3.55
CA GLY A 726 -32.99 -26.91 -2.79
C GLY A 726 -33.07 -26.65 -1.28
N ALA A 727 -32.52 -25.52 -0.83
CA ALA A 727 -32.75 -24.92 0.47
C ALA A 727 -32.77 -23.38 0.35
N PRO A 728 -33.48 -22.66 1.24
CA PRO A 728 -33.44 -21.20 1.26
C PRO A 728 -32.03 -20.67 1.55
N ARG A 729 -31.54 -19.79 0.68
CA ARG A 729 -30.25 -19.08 0.79
C ARG A 729 -30.46 -17.58 0.85
N SER A 730 -29.55 -16.90 1.52
CA SER A 730 -29.49 -15.44 1.55
C SER A 730 -28.05 -14.96 1.65
N VAL A 731 -27.73 -13.90 0.94
CA VAL A 731 -26.42 -13.24 0.93
C VAL A 731 -26.62 -11.74 1.15
N GLU A 732 -25.74 -11.13 1.94
CA GLU A 732 -25.78 -9.70 2.25
C GLU A 732 -24.38 -9.09 2.15
N TRP A 733 -24.30 -7.86 1.63
CA TRP A 733 -23.08 -7.05 1.58
C TRP A 733 -23.43 -5.56 1.45
N SER A 734 -22.42 -4.69 1.47
CA SER A 734 -22.60 -3.26 1.26
C SER A 734 -21.54 -2.68 0.34
N PHE A 735 -21.81 -1.49 -0.21
CA PHE A 735 -20.83 -0.66 -0.92
C PHE A 735 -21.10 0.82 -0.66
N THR A 736 -20.11 1.68 -0.88
CA THR A 736 -20.19 3.13 -0.71
C THR A 736 -19.90 3.83 -2.02
N THR A 737 -20.81 4.70 -2.45
CA THR A 737 -20.65 5.51 -3.66
C THR A 737 -19.58 6.59 -3.52
N ALA A 738 -18.97 6.99 -4.63
CA ALA A 738 -18.02 8.09 -4.67
C ALA A 738 -18.63 9.39 -4.12
N ASN A 739 -17.75 10.23 -3.58
CA ASN A 739 -18.11 11.60 -3.31
C ASN A 739 -18.06 12.38 -4.63
N TYR A 740 -19.20 12.82 -5.13
CA TYR A 740 -19.29 13.57 -6.38
C TYR A 740 -20.39 14.62 -6.30
N GLN A 741 -20.24 15.60 -7.18
CA GLN A 741 -21.13 16.74 -7.29
C GLN A 741 -22.31 16.45 -8.23
N LEU A 742 -23.45 17.13 -8.02
CA LEU A 742 -24.67 16.94 -8.80
C LEU A 742 -25.12 18.22 -9.50
N LEU A 743 -25.20 18.16 -10.83
CA LEU A 743 -25.92 19.16 -11.63
C LEU A 743 -27.42 18.88 -11.58
N THR A 744 -28.15 19.83 -10.99
CA THR A 744 -29.60 19.72 -10.74
C THR A 744 -30.42 20.46 -11.81
N PRO A 745 -31.72 20.19 -11.95
CA PRO A 745 -32.57 20.92 -12.89
C PRO A 745 -32.57 22.45 -12.69
N ALA A 746 -32.36 22.94 -11.46
CA ALA A 746 -32.27 24.37 -11.15
C ALA A 746 -31.04 25.06 -11.77
N MET A 747 -30.03 24.28 -12.17
CA MET A 747 -28.78 24.79 -12.76
C MET A 747 -28.82 24.81 -14.31
N LYS A 748 -29.95 24.51 -14.93
CA LYS A 748 -30.09 24.48 -16.39
C LYS A 748 -30.08 25.89 -17.00
N VAL A 749 -29.49 25.97 -18.18
CA VAL A 749 -29.46 27.15 -19.05
C VAL A 749 -30.36 26.89 -20.25
N ASN A 750 -31.23 27.87 -20.58
CA ASN A 750 -32.30 27.69 -21.57
C ASN A 750 -32.10 28.50 -22.86
N ASP A 751 -31.11 29.40 -22.92
CA ASP A 751 -30.88 30.37 -23.98
C ASP A 751 -29.52 30.21 -24.69
N ALA A 752 -28.85 29.08 -24.49
CA ALA A 752 -27.58 28.78 -25.13
C ALA A 752 -27.75 28.37 -26.60
N SER A 753 -27.03 29.03 -27.52
CA SER A 753 -27.24 28.81 -28.97
C SER A 753 -25.99 28.89 -29.86
N VAL A 754 -24.93 29.60 -29.45
CA VAL A 754 -23.72 29.80 -30.28
C VAL A 754 -22.65 28.81 -29.86
N ARG A 755 -22.17 27.92 -30.74
CA ARG A 755 -21.22 26.84 -30.40
C ARG A 755 -19.84 27.35 -29.95
N GLY A 756 -19.24 26.69 -28.95
CA GLY A 756 -17.83 26.87 -28.58
C GLY A 756 -17.59 27.47 -27.18
N PHE A 757 -16.46 28.15 -27.02
CA PHE A 757 -15.91 28.65 -25.75
C PHE A 757 -15.58 30.14 -25.82
N VAL A 758 -15.66 30.82 -24.68
CA VAL A 758 -15.11 32.16 -24.48
C VAL A 758 -13.80 32.02 -23.70
N TRP A 759 -12.72 32.54 -24.26
CA TRP A 759 -11.35 32.48 -23.73
C TRP A 759 -10.94 33.88 -23.29
N ARG A 760 -10.95 34.13 -21.99
CA ARG A 760 -10.58 35.43 -21.41
C ARG A 760 -9.25 35.30 -20.70
N MET A 761 -8.24 36.05 -21.12
CA MET A 761 -6.87 35.82 -20.69
C MET A 761 -6.14 37.07 -20.20
N PHE A 762 -5.12 36.79 -19.41
CA PHE A 762 -4.07 37.69 -18.96
C PHE A 762 -2.73 36.99 -19.21
N GLN A 763 -1.75 37.68 -19.79
CA GLN A 763 -0.38 37.20 -19.91
C GLN A 763 0.58 38.30 -19.45
N ASN A 764 1.51 37.96 -18.56
CA ASN A 764 2.63 38.80 -18.17
C ASN A 764 3.73 37.93 -17.56
N GLU A 765 4.95 38.00 -18.07
CA GLU A 765 6.08 37.17 -17.65
C GLU A 765 6.50 37.34 -16.17
N ALA A 766 5.99 38.36 -15.47
CA ALA A 766 6.15 38.51 -14.02
C ALA A 766 5.13 37.71 -13.19
N ASN A 767 4.14 37.07 -13.82
CA ASN A 767 3.09 36.29 -13.18
C ASN A 767 3.45 34.79 -13.09
N GLN A 768 4.52 34.44 -12.38
CA GLN A 768 5.04 33.07 -12.38
C GLN A 768 4.52 32.17 -11.25
N ASP A 769 3.66 32.66 -10.35
CA ASP A 769 3.12 31.84 -9.25
C ASP A 769 2.06 30.86 -9.79
N THR A 770 2.28 29.56 -9.61
CA THR A 770 1.40 28.49 -10.11
C THR A 770 0.27 28.16 -9.13
N THR A 771 -0.62 29.12 -8.88
CA THR A 771 -1.81 28.90 -8.02
C THR A 771 -3.11 29.43 -8.64
N VAL A 772 -4.23 28.75 -8.35
CA VAL A 772 -5.57 29.17 -8.77
C VAL A 772 -5.89 30.59 -8.27
N GLN A 773 -5.50 30.91 -7.03
CA GLN A 773 -5.75 32.24 -6.46
C GLN A 773 -5.00 33.33 -7.22
N ARG A 774 -3.73 33.07 -7.60
CA ARG A 774 -2.96 34.00 -8.42
C ARG A 774 -3.62 34.24 -9.77
N ALA A 775 -4.04 33.17 -10.44
CA ALA A 775 -4.71 33.25 -11.74
C ALA A 775 -6.00 34.08 -11.67
N GLU A 776 -6.82 33.87 -10.64
CA GLU A 776 -8.03 34.65 -10.39
C GLU A 776 -7.72 36.13 -10.13
N ASP A 777 -6.65 36.44 -9.40
CA ASP A 777 -6.21 37.82 -9.16
C ASP A 777 -5.66 38.49 -10.43
N ALA A 778 -5.01 37.74 -11.32
CA ALA A 778 -4.60 38.20 -12.65
C ALA A 778 -5.82 38.55 -13.52
N LEU A 779 -6.78 37.63 -13.61
CA LEU A 779 -8.02 37.79 -14.38
C LEU A 779 -8.95 38.88 -13.82
N ALA A 780 -8.78 39.24 -12.54
CA ALA A 780 -9.49 40.32 -11.89
C ALA A 780 -8.72 41.67 -11.91
N GLY A 781 -7.52 41.74 -12.49
CA GLY A 781 -6.70 42.96 -12.55
C GLY A 781 -6.17 43.41 -11.18
N ARG A 782 -6.01 42.47 -10.23
CA ARG A 782 -5.56 42.75 -8.85
C ARG A 782 -4.05 42.66 -8.67
N LEU A 783 -3.33 42.06 -9.61
CA LEU A 783 -1.87 41.95 -9.53
C LEU A 783 -1.17 43.30 -9.60
N ARG A 784 -0.08 43.45 -8.85
CA ARG A 784 0.73 44.67 -8.76
C ARG A 784 2.22 44.36 -8.93
N ASP A 785 2.95 45.28 -9.54
CA ASP A 785 4.39 45.19 -9.76
C ASP A 785 5.15 45.52 -8.46
N GLY A 786 6.49 45.40 -8.47
CA GLY A 786 7.33 45.74 -7.31
C GLY A 786 7.26 47.21 -6.87
N SER A 787 6.64 48.08 -7.67
CA SER A 787 6.39 49.50 -7.36
C SER A 787 4.94 49.78 -6.93
N GLY A 788 4.08 48.76 -6.90
CA GLY A 788 2.67 48.86 -6.53
C GLY A 788 1.71 49.27 -7.66
N ASN A 789 2.16 49.33 -8.92
CA ASN A 789 1.28 49.61 -10.07
C ASN A 789 0.58 48.33 -10.56
N PRO A 790 -0.64 48.40 -11.12
CA PRO A 790 -1.26 47.25 -11.78
C PRO A 790 -0.37 46.63 -12.87
N LEU A 791 -0.24 45.30 -12.86
CA LEU A 791 0.45 44.61 -13.97
C LEU A 791 -0.35 44.78 -15.26
N GLU A 792 0.34 45.10 -16.35
CA GLU A 792 -0.25 45.12 -17.69
C GLU A 792 -0.37 43.71 -18.28
N ASN A 793 -1.35 43.52 -19.15
CA ASN A 793 -1.57 42.31 -19.91
C ASN A 793 -0.96 42.47 -21.29
N TYR A 794 0.02 41.61 -21.60
CA TYR A 794 0.79 41.62 -22.83
C TYR A 794 0.33 40.61 -23.87
N ALA A 795 -0.80 39.91 -23.67
CA ALA A 795 -1.35 39.01 -24.67
C ALA A 795 -1.47 39.67 -26.07
N ASP A 796 -1.09 38.96 -27.14
CA ASP A 796 -1.15 39.50 -28.51
C ASP A 796 -2.57 39.36 -29.10
N PRO A 797 -3.29 40.46 -29.40
CA PRO A 797 -4.62 40.37 -29.99
C PRO A 797 -4.63 39.74 -31.40
N TYR A 798 -3.49 39.69 -32.10
CA TYR A 798 -3.36 39.07 -33.42
C TYR A 798 -2.91 37.60 -33.36
N GLY A 799 -2.47 37.12 -32.21
CA GLY A 799 -2.18 35.70 -31.95
C GLY A 799 -3.45 34.91 -31.68
N PHE A 800 -4.49 35.00 -32.52
CA PHE A 800 -5.84 34.52 -32.17
C PHE A 800 -6.03 32.99 -32.25
N GLY A 801 -5.05 32.22 -32.72
CA GLY A 801 -5.10 30.75 -32.72
C GLY A 801 -6.38 30.20 -33.37
N PRO A 802 -7.11 29.26 -32.72
CA PRO A 802 -8.37 28.71 -33.22
C PRO A 802 -9.58 29.67 -33.06
N ALA A 803 -9.38 30.90 -32.58
CA ALA A 803 -10.47 31.84 -32.39
C ALA A 803 -11.02 32.39 -33.72
N SER A 804 -12.28 32.82 -33.67
CA SER A 804 -13.03 33.35 -34.82
C SER A 804 -12.68 34.79 -35.22
N ASP A 805 -12.03 35.54 -34.33
CA ASP A 805 -11.64 36.94 -34.54
C ASP A 805 -10.45 37.29 -33.61
N THR A 806 -9.84 38.44 -33.87
CA THR A 806 -8.82 39.08 -33.03
C THR A 806 -9.31 39.33 -31.59
N GLY A 807 -8.35 39.38 -30.67
CA GLY A 807 -8.61 39.59 -29.25
C GLY A 807 -9.21 40.97 -28.95
N SER A 808 -10.17 41.02 -28.04
CA SER A 808 -10.84 42.27 -27.64
C SER A 808 -10.77 42.52 -26.13
N PRO A 809 -10.41 43.74 -25.69
CA PRO A 809 -9.92 44.87 -26.49
C PRO A 809 -8.50 44.64 -27.03
N LEU A 810 -8.11 45.34 -28.11
CA LEU A 810 -6.76 45.25 -28.71
C LEU A 810 -5.64 45.73 -27.76
N THR A 811 -5.97 46.52 -26.74
CA THR A 811 -5.01 47.02 -25.76
C THR A 811 -5.65 46.95 -24.38
N PRO A 812 -5.52 45.80 -23.69
CA PRO A 812 -6.24 45.54 -22.44
C PRO A 812 -5.69 46.33 -21.24
N GLY A 813 -4.45 46.84 -21.30
CA GLY A 813 -3.79 47.47 -20.15
C GLY A 813 -3.74 46.47 -18.99
N ALA A 814 -4.11 46.87 -17.78
CA ALA A 814 -4.20 45.97 -16.62
C ALA A 814 -5.45 45.06 -16.60
N GLY A 815 -6.22 45.01 -17.70
CA GLY A 815 -7.43 44.19 -17.85
C GLY A 815 -7.19 42.90 -18.63
N THR A 816 -8.27 42.18 -18.92
CA THR A 816 -8.24 40.92 -19.68
C THR A 816 -8.50 41.12 -21.17
N MET A 817 -7.97 40.24 -22.01
CA MET A 817 -8.29 40.12 -23.43
C MET A 817 -9.20 38.93 -23.68
N THR A 818 -10.17 39.05 -24.59
CA THR A 818 -11.15 37.98 -24.86
C THR A 818 -11.08 37.50 -26.31
N PHE A 819 -11.09 36.18 -26.47
CA PHE A 819 -11.21 35.45 -27.74
C PHE A 819 -12.44 34.53 -27.71
N LYS A 820 -12.94 34.15 -28.89
CA LYS A 820 -14.08 33.22 -29.05
C LYS A 820 -13.67 32.05 -29.91
N ILE A 821 -13.58 30.86 -29.31
CA ILE A 821 -13.13 29.62 -29.95
C ILE A 821 -14.37 28.81 -30.34
N PRO A 822 -14.73 28.68 -31.63
CA PRO A 822 -15.92 27.94 -32.06
C PRO A 822 -15.72 26.41 -32.06
N THR A 823 -14.48 25.94 -31.99
CA THR A 823 -14.07 24.53 -32.10
C THR A 823 -13.88 23.89 -30.73
N VAL A 824 -12.67 23.46 -30.36
CA VAL A 824 -12.34 22.67 -29.17
C VAL A 824 -11.25 23.37 -28.36
N ILE A 825 -11.07 22.96 -27.10
CA ILE A 825 -9.89 23.35 -26.32
C ILE A 825 -8.85 22.22 -26.47
N ASN A 826 -7.94 22.42 -27.42
CA ASN A 826 -6.74 21.62 -27.63
C ASN A 826 -5.63 22.55 -28.08
N VAL A 827 -4.99 23.25 -27.14
CA VAL A 827 -4.08 24.35 -27.46
C VAL A 827 -2.72 24.24 -26.78
N ASN A 828 -1.71 24.74 -27.47
CA ASN A 828 -0.31 24.73 -27.07
C ASN A 828 0.33 26.10 -27.37
N GLN A 829 1.32 26.51 -26.57
CA GLN A 829 2.13 27.70 -26.85
C GLN A 829 2.79 27.67 -28.25
N SER A 830 3.04 26.47 -28.79
CA SER A 830 3.57 26.23 -30.12
C SER A 830 2.54 25.55 -31.02
N LEU A 831 2.28 26.14 -32.19
CA LEU A 831 1.41 25.55 -33.21
C LEU A 831 1.93 24.16 -33.64
N GLY A 832 1.05 23.16 -33.64
CA GLY A 832 1.42 21.79 -33.99
C GLY A 832 2.20 21.06 -32.90
N GLY A 833 2.11 21.53 -31.66
CA GLY A 833 2.54 20.80 -30.48
C GLY A 833 1.88 19.42 -30.39
N THR A 834 2.46 18.57 -29.53
CA THR A 834 2.02 17.18 -29.36
C THR A 834 1.91 16.81 -27.88
N ALA A 835 1.63 17.77 -27.01
CA ALA A 835 1.54 17.51 -25.58
C ALA A 835 0.10 17.14 -25.23
N GLY A 836 -0.09 16.08 -24.45
CA GLY A 836 -1.41 15.54 -24.15
C GLY A 836 -1.83 14.39 -25.05
N TYR A 837 -3.12 14.10 -25.10
CA TYR A 837 -3.69 12.94 -25.79
C TYR A 837 -4.09 13.23 -27.24
N PHE A 838 -4.53 14.46 -27.52
CA PHE A 838 -5.13 14.86 -28.80
C PHE A 838 -4.12 15.65 -29.63
N THR A 839 -3.57 15.04 -30.68
CA THR A 839 -2.56 15.69 -31.53
C THR A 839 -3.03 15.79 -32.98
N PRO A 840 -2.57 16.81 -33.75
CA PRO A 840 -1.74 17.94 -33.33
C PRO A 840 -2.52 19.07 -32.63
N ASP A 841 -1.82 19.89 -31.86
CA ASP A 841 -2.40 20.99 -31.05
C ASP A 841 -2.53 22.29 -31.85
N ASP A 842 -3.59 23.07 -31.60
CA ASP A 842 -3.75 24.42 -32.14
C ASP A 842 -2.89 25.44 -31.36
N ALA A 843 -2.60 26.59 -31.97
CA ALA A 843 -1.88 27.68 -31.29
C ALA A 843 -2.74 28.31 -30.18
N MET A 844 -2.18 28.50 -28.99
CA MET A 844 -2.86 29.13 -27.86
C MET A 844 -3.19 30.60 -28.14
N PRO A 845 -4.46 31.04 -28.02
CA PRO A 845 -4.81 32.44 -28.24
C PRO A 845 -4.04 33.39 -27.32
N GLY A 846 -3.56 34.49 -27.89
CA GLY A 846 -2.79 35.54 -27.24
C GLY A 846 -1.32 35.23 -26.97
N ILE A 847 -0.85 34.03 -27.37
CA ILE A 847 0.51 33.52 -27.10
C ILE A 847 1.23 33.21 -28.43
N PRO A 848 2.52 33.58 -28.59
CA PRO A 848 3.32 34.39 -27.68
C PRO A 848 2.73 35.79 -27.46
N GLY A 849 2.96 36.36 -26.28
CA GLY A 849 2.57 37.73 -25.97
C GLY A 849 3.31 38.75 -26.85
N THR A 850 2.92 40.01 -26.75
CA THR A 850 3.53 41.15 -27.48
C THR A 850 5.00 41.38 -27.12
N THR A 851 5.47 40.85 -25.98
CA THR A 851 6.89 40.82 -25.58
C THR A 851 7.65 39.61 -26.14
N GLY A 852 6.95 38.65 -26.77
CA GLY A 852 7.48 37.38 -27.27
C GLY A 852 7.54 36.26 -26.22
N SER A 853 7.15 36.53 -24.97
CA SER A 853 7.09 35.52 -23.91
C SER A 853 5.87 34.61 -24.07
N THR A 854 6.02 33.37 -23.64
CA THR A 854 4.94 32.37 -23.52
C THR A 854 4.62 32.04 -22.07
N ASP A 855 5.20 32.78 -21.11
CA ASP A 855 5.09 32.50 -19.68
C ASP A 855 4.09 33.44 -19.00
N GLY A 856 3.63 33.04 -17.81
CA GLY A 856 2.84 33.86 -16.90
C GLY A 856 1.41 34.03 -17.38
N ILE A 857 0.82 32.94 -17.85
CA ILE A 857 -0.52 32.87 -18.45
C ILE A 857 -1.57 32.64 -17.36
N ALA A 858 -2.69 33.36 -17.45
CA ALA A 858 -3.92 33.06 -16.72
C ALA A 858 -5.12 33.18 -17.66
N VAL A 859 -5.94 32.14 -17.71
CA VAL A 859 -7.07 32.03 -18.64
C VAL A 859 -8.33 31.62 -17.89
N GLU A 860 -9.42 32.30 -18.17
CA GLU A 860 -10.78 31.89 -17.87
C GLU A 860 -11.47 31.41 -19.14
N ILE A 861 -11.83 30.13 -19.15
CA ILE A 861 -12.62 29.49 -20.20
C ILE A 861 -14.05 29.38 -19.69
N THR A 862 -14.99 30.07 -20.32
CA THR A 862 -16.43 29.92 -20.02
C THR A 862 -17.17 29.27 -21.17
N THR A 863 -18.09 28.37 -20.84
CA THR A 863 -18.90 27.66 -21.81
C THR A 863 -20.17 27.08 -21.17
N PHE A 864 -21.09 26.63 -22.01
CA PHE A 864 -22.33 25.99 -21.62
C PHE A 864 -22.39 24.61 -22.29
N ILE A 865 -22.33 23.53 -21.52
CA ILE A 865 -22.18 22.17 -22.05
C ILE A 865 -23.53 21.46 -22.04
N GLU A 866 -23.92 20.86 -23.17
CA GLU A 866 -25.10 20.01 -23.32
C GLU A 866 -24.80 18.60 -22.82
N LEU A 867 -25.47 18.22 -21.73
CA LEU A 867 -25.27 16.95 -21.06
C LEU A 867 -26.61 16.22 -20.96
N ALA A 868 -26.58 14.93 -21.25
CA ALA A 868 -27.68 14.04 -20.93
C ALA A 868 -27.67 13.74 -19.43
N ARG A 869 -28.78 13.23 -18.91
CA ARG A 869 -28.83 12.63 -17.58
C ARG A 869 -27.85 11.47 -17.52
N GLY A 870 -26.98 11.47 -16.51
CA GLY A 870 -25.97 10.43 -16.38
C GLY A 870 -24.87 10.77 -15.40
N PHE A 871 -23.93 9.84 -15.29
CA PHE A 871 -22.69 10.01 -14.54
C PHE A 871 -21.56 10.24 -15.54
N TYR A 872 -20.77 11.30 -15.34
CA TYR A 872 -19.74 11.74 -16.27
C TYR A 872 -18.37 11.68 -15.62
N THR A 873 -17.38 11.25 -16.42
CA THR A 873 -15.96 11.46 -16.16
C THR A 873 -15.45 12.48 -17.18
N MET A 874 -14.93 13.61 -16.72
CA MET A 874 -14.26 14.60 -17.55
C MET A 874 -12.78 14.67 -17.18
N GLY A 875 -11.95 15.18 -18.09
CA GLY A 875 -10.53 15.35 -17.87
C GLY A 875 -10.02 16.68 -18.40
N VAL A 876 -9.04 17.24 -17.69
CA VAL A 876 -8.20 18.33 -18.20
C VAL A 876 -6.77 17.84 -18.22
N ASN A 877 -6.16 17.85 -19.40
CA ASN A 877 -4.71 17.76 -19.53
C ASN A 877 -4.17 19.19 -19.45
N SER A 878 -3.21 19.47 -18.57
CA SER A 878 -2.62 20.82 -18.51
C SER A 878 -1.14 20.79 -18.11
N ASP A 879 -0.37 21.69 -18.72
CA ASP A 879 0.89 22.18 -18.17
C ASP A 879 0.59 23.19 -17.07
N ASP A 880 1.21 23.04 -15.91
CA ASP A 880 0.79 23.61 -14.63
C ASP A 880 -0.68 23.31 -14.30
N GLY A 881 -1.46 24.30 -13.87
CA GLY A 881 -2.65 24.07 -13.08
C GLY A 881 -3.96 24.57 -13.68
N PHE A 882 -5.05 24.05 -13.14
CA PHE A 882 -6.40 24.45 -13.52
C PHE A 882 -7.40 24.24 -12.37
N ARG A 883 -8.58 24.86 -12.50
CA ARG A 883 -9.77 24.53 -11.72
C ARG A 883 -11.03 24.68 -12.56
N THR A 884 -11.85 23.62 -12.59
CA THR A 884 -13.14 23.59 -13.30
C THR A 884 -14.29 23.73 -12.32
N TYR A 885 -15.21 24.64 -12.65
CA TYR A 885 -16.44 24.92 -11.92
C TYR A 885 -17.67 24.66 -12.80
N ALA A 886 -18.82 24.41 -12.17
CA ALA A 886 -20.12 24.35 -12.84
C ALA A 886 -21.29 24.88 -11.99
N GLY A 887 -22.46 25.02 -12.62
CA GLY A 887 -23.72 25.35 -11.94
C GLY A 887 -23.94 26.85 -11.74
N PHE A 888 -24.17 27.27 -10.49
CA PHE A 888 -24.47 28.67 -10.14
C PHE A 888 -23.18 29.53 -10.11
N LEU A 889 -22.56 29.74 -11.28
CA LEU A 889 -21.22 30.33 -11.40
C LEU A 889 -21.08 31.73 -10.78
N ASN A 890 -22.17 32.49 -10.65
CA ASN A 890 -22.16 33.86 -10.14
C ASN A 890 -22.41 33.99 -8.63
N ASP A 891 -22.71 32.90 -7.92
CA ASP A 891 -23.06 32.93 -6.49
C ASP A 891 -22.22 31.92 -5.70
N ASN A 892 -22.45 30.63 -5.93
CA ASN A 892 -21.71 29.55 -5.27
C ASN A 892 -21.36 28.45 -6.29
N PRO A 893 -20.32 28.66 -7.10
CA PRO A 893 -19.90 27.70 -8.12
C PRO A 893 -19.48 26.37 -7.49
N MET A 894 -19.85 25.29 -8.15
CA MET A 894 -19.51 23.93 -7.75
C MET A 894 -18.15 23.56 -8.35
N ILE A 895 -17.15 23.24 -7.51
CA ILE A 895 -15.85 22.76 -7.99
C ILE A 895 -15.99 21.30 -8.43
N LEU A 896 -15.57 21.00 -9.66
CA LEU A 896 -15.63 19.66 -10.24
C LEU A 896 -14.26 18.98 -10.28
N GLY A 897 -13.20 19.69 -10.66
CA GLY A 897 -11.85 19.16 -10.77
C GLY A 897 -10.79 20.25 -10.67
N GLU A 898 -9.59 19.90 -10.21
CA GLU A 898 -8.53 20.85 -9.91
C GLU A 898 -7.15 20.19 -9.90
N TYR A 899 -6.15 20.91 -10.40
CA TYR A 899 -4.75 20.76 -10.03
C TYR A 899 -4.19 22.14 -9.70
N ASN A 900 -3.77 22.36 -8.46
CA ASN A 900 -3.33 23.67 -7.96
C ASN A 900 -1.84 23.66 -7.60
N GLY A 901 -1.00 23.76 -8.63
CA GLY A 901 0.45 23.77 -8.51
C GLY A 901 1.10 23.74 -9.89
N GLY A 902 2.43 23.68 -9.91
CA GLY A 902 3.18 23.46 -11.14
C GLY A 902 3.29 21.98 -11.51
N ARG A 903 3.29 21.66 -12.81
CA ARG A 903 3.52 20.30 -13.36
C ARG A 903 3.80 20.38 -14.85
N SER A 904 4.43 19.37 -15.42
CA SER A 904 4.37 19.14 -16.86
C SER A 904 2.98 18.68 -17.30
N ALA A 905 2.67 18.79 -18.60
CA ALA A 905 1.43 18.32 -19.23
C ALA A 905 0.98 16.93 -18.74
N ALA A 906 -0.12 16.88 -17.98
CA ALA A 906 -0.66 15.64 -17.42
C ALA A 906 -2.18 15.72 -17.22
N ASP A 907 -2.84 14.56 -17.22
CA ASP A 907 -4.29 14.45 -17.04
C ASP A 907 -4.72 14.66 -15.59
N THR A 908 -5.90 15.23 -15.41
CA THR A 908 -6.65 15.16 -14.16
C THR A 908 -8.10 14.84 -14.47
N LEU A 909 -8.51 13.62 -14.12
CA LEU A 909 -9.87 13.14 -14.30
C LEU A 909 -10.72 13.47 -13.07
N PHE A 910 -11.98 13.83 -13.30
CA PHE A 910 -12.94 14.11 -12.25
C PHE A 910 -14.36 13.67 -12.63
N GLN A 911 -15.18 13.38 -11.63
CA GLN A 911 -16.50 12.76 -11.80
C GLN A 911 -17.63 13.59 -11.20
N PHE A 912 -18.78 13.60 -11.89
CA PHE A 912 -19.99 14.27 -11.42
C PHE A 912 -21.25 13.66 -12.04
N GLY A 913 -22.41 13.91 -11.42
CA GLY A 913 -23.70 13.45 -11.90
C GLY A 913 -24.56 14.58 -12.49
N VAL A 914 -25.37 14.24 -13.47
CA VAL A 914 -26.38 15.10 -14.11
C VAL A 914 -27.74 14.47 -13.88
N LEU A 915 -28.63 15.18 -13.19
CA LEU A 915 -29.94 14.63 -12.82
C LEU A 915 -30.95 14.64 -13.98
N GLU A 916 -30.79 15.53 -14.95
CA GLU A 916 -31.71 15.68 -16.07
C GLU A 916 -30.98 16.22 -17.31
N ASP A 917 -31.39 15.78 -18.50
CA ASP A 917 -30.85 16.28 -19.78
C ASP A 917 -30.95 17.80 -19.85
N GLY A 918 -29.88 18.50 -20.19
CA GLY A 918 -29.90 19.95 -20.30
C GLY A 918 -28.55 20.57 -20.62
N VAL A 919 -28.55 21.89 -20.74
CA VAL A 919 -27.33 22.68 -20.90
C VAL A 919 -26.96 23.28 -19.54
N TYR A 920 -25.69 23.19 -19.17
CA TYR A 920 -25.17 23.63 -17.87
C TYR A 920 -23.99 24.57 -18.04
N ALA A 921 -23.89 25.58 -17.19
CA ALA A 921 -22.79 26.54 -17.23
C ALA A 921 -21.52 25.94 -16.60
N PHE A 922 -20.38 26.11 -17.27
CA PHE A 922 -19.05 25.72 -16.81
C PHE A 922 -18.05 26.87 -16.92
N ARG A 923 -17.08 26.88 -16.02
CA ARG A 923 -15.96 27.83 -15.99
C ARG A 923 -14.69 27.08 -15.62
N THR A 924 -13.66 27.17 -16.45
CA THR A 924 -12.34 26.59 -16.16
C THR A 924 -11.33 27.72 -16.07
N ILE A 925 -10.59 27.78 -14.96
CA ILE A 925 -9.41 28.62 -14.81
C ILE A 925 -8.20 27.76 -15.15
N TYR A 926 -7.35 28.23 -16.06
CA TYR A 926 -6.08 27.63 -16.42
C TYR A 926 -4.96 28.63 -16.15
N PHE A 927 -3.80 28.15 -15.73
CA PHE A 927 -2.64 29.01 -15.53
C PHE A 927 -1.34 28.27 -15.77
N GLU A 928 -0.36 29.03 -16.23
CA GLU A 928 1.02 28.61 -16.41
C GLU A 928 1.93 29.70 -15.83
N GLY A 929 2.98 29.27 -15.14
CA GLY A 929 3.93 30.16 -14.49
C GLY A 929 5.18 30.42 -15.34
N GLY A 930 5.86 29.34 -15.74
CA GLY A 930 7.00 29.40 -16.67
C GLY A 930 7.30 28.03 -17.28
N GLY A 931 7.79 28.01 -18.53
CA GLY A 931 8.19 26.79 -19.23
C GLY A 931 7.35 26.48 -20.47
N ASP A 932 6.77 25.28 -20.52
CA ASP A 932 5.80 24.90 -21.56
C ASP A 932 4.37 25.28 -21.11
N ALA A 933 3.46 25.52 -22.07
CA ALA A 933 2.08 25.89 -21.77
C ALA A 933 1.10 25.17 -22.70
N THR A 934 0.27 24.29 -22.13
CA THR A 934 -0.67 23.43 -22.88
C THR A 934 -1.95 23.16 -22.09
N ILE A 935 -3.09 23.03 -22.79
CA ILE A 935 -4.35 22.58 -22.21
C ILE A 935 -5.25 21.83 -23.21
N GLU A 936 -5.78 20.69 -22.77
CA GLU A 936 -6.84 19.91 -23.41
C GLU A 936 -8.03 19.76 -22.46
N TRP A 937 -9.27 19.87 -22.98
CA TRP A 937 -10.47 19.62 -22.18
C TRP A 937 -11.40 18.60 -22.84
N PHE A 938 -11.61 17.47 -22.17
CA PHE A 938 -12.27 16.30 -22.74
C PHE A 938 -13.25 15.61 -21.79
N VAL A 939 -14.09 14.74 -22.37
CA VAL A 939 -14.90 13.74 -21.67
C VAL A 939 -14.30 12.35 -21.91
N VAL A 940 -14.45 11.46 -20.93
CA VAL A 940 -14.24 10.02 -21.12
C VAL A 940 -15.60 9.39 -21.36
N ASN A 941 -15.79 8.83 -22.56
CA ASN A 941 -17.02 8.16 -22.95
C ASN A 941 -17.21 6.86 -22.15
N PRO A 942 -18.44 6.32 -22.05
CA PRO A 942 -18.71 5.08 -21.31
C PRO A 942 -17.87 3.87 -21.74
N ASP A 943 -17.30 3.96 -22.94
CA ASP A 943 -16.54 2.92 -23.60
C ASP A 943 -15.03 3.04 -23.28
N GLY A 944 -14.60 4.17 -22.69
CA GLY A 944 -13.23 4.47 -22.31
C GLY A 944 -12.50 5.37 -23.32
N THR A 945 -13.08 5.60 -24.49
CA THR A 945 -12.54 6.56 -25.47
C THR A 945 -12.66 7.98 -24.94
N ARG A 946 -11.73 8.84 -25.37
CA ARG A 946 -11.72 10.25 -24.98
C ARG A 946 -12.16 11.11 -26.15
N ALA A 947 -12.94 12.14 -25.87
CA ALA A 947 -13.38 13.10 -26.87
C ALA A 947 -13.31 14.52 -26.31
N LEU A 948 -12.76 15.45 -27.08
CA LEU A 948 -12.73 16.86 -26.72
C LEU A 948 -14.14 17.41 -26.56
N ILE A 949 -14.33 18.29 -25.57
CA ILE A 949 -15.60 19.00 -25.42
C ILE A 949 -15.84 19.82 -26.71
N ASN A 950 -17.07 19.80 -27.19
CA ASN A 950 -17.54 20.36 -28.47
C ASN A 950 -17.23 19.54 -29.73
N ASP A 951 -16.46 18.45 -29.64
CA ASP A 951 -16.21 17.52 -30.75
C ASP A 951 -17.28 16.43 -30.86
N SER A 952 -18.47 16.82 -31.33
CA SER A 952 -19.59 15.90 -31.47
C SER A 952 -19.37 14.79 -32.51
N ALA A 953 -18.37 14.89 -33.39
CA ALA A 953 -18.07 13.84 -34.36
C ALA A 953 -17.41 12.62 -33.70
N ASN A 954 -16.64 12.85 -32.63
CA ASN A 954 -15.93 11.81 -31.88
C ASN A 954 -16.58 11.51 -30.50
N GLY A 955 -17.81 11.99 -30.27
CA GLY A 955 -18.58 11.70 -29.06
C GLY A 955 -18.51 12.76 -27.96
N GLY A 956 -17.83 13.87 -28.20
CA GLY A 956 -17.77 15.00 -27.27
C GLY A 956 -19.13 15.72 -27.12
N PRO A 957 -19.51 16.14 -25.90
CA PRO A 957 -20.74 16.90 -25.69
C PRO A 957 -20.64 18.26 -26.37
N LYS A 958 -21.75 18.74 -26.90
CA LYS A 958 -21.81 20.07 -27.53
C LYS A 958 -21.59 21.14 -26.47
N SER A 959 -20.90 22.22 -26.84
CA SER A 959 -20.71 23.38 -25.95
C SER A 959 -21.11 24.68 -26.65
N TYR A 960 -21.46 25.69 -25.85
CA TYR A 960 -21.92 26.99 -26.34
C TYR A 960 -21.20 28.16 -25.62
N GLN A 961 -20.93 29.24 -26.34
CA GLN A 961 -20.21 30.44 -25.88
C GLN A 961 -21.08 31.39 -25.05
N GLN A 962 -22.41 31.30 -25.19
CA GLN A 962 -23.36 32.26 -24.66
C GLN A 962 -24.52 31.53 -23.99
N GLY A 963 -25.02 32.13 -22.92
CA GLY A 963 -26.11 31.62 -22.11
C GLY A 963 -26.23 32.46 -20.84
N THR A 964 -27.42 32.47 -20.24
CA THR A 964 -27.66 33.14 -18.96
C THR A 964 -27.35 32.18 -17.82
N VAL A 965 -26.28 32.47 -17.06
CA VAL A 965 -25.93 31.71 -15.86
C VAL A 965 -27.09 31.76 -14.86
N PRO A 966 -27.62 30.61 -14.40
CA PRO A 966 -28.73 30.59 -13.46
C PRO A 966 -28.29 31.17 -12.12
N GLN A 967 -29.22 31.82 -11.42
CA GLN A 967 -29.01 32.24 -10.05
C GLN A 967 -29.38 31.10 -9.11
N ARG A 968 -28.65 30.98 -8.00
CA ARG A 968 -29.02 30.03 -6.96
C ARG A 968 -30.38 30.45 -6.40
N PRO A 969 -31.35 29.53 -6.32
CA PRO A 969 -32.61 29.81 -5.62
C PRO A 969 -32.32 30.22 -4.18
N ALA A 970 -33.11 31.16 -3.64
CA ALA A 970 -32.95 31.54 -2.23
C ALA A 970 -33.27 30.35 -1.33
N GLU A 971 -32.27 29.87 -0.59
CA GLU A 971 -32.43 28.79 0.39
C GLU A 971 -32.95 29.33 1.73
N ASN A 972 -33.57 28.47 2.54
CA ASN A 972 -34.11 28.81 3.86
C ASN A 972 -35.14 29.95 3.86
N VAL A 973 -36.05 29.98 2.87
CA VAL A 973 -37.17 30.92 2.89
C VAL A 973 -38.07 30.64 4.08
N VAL A 974 -37.99 31.49 5.10
CA VAL A 974 -38.79 31.40 6.32
C VAL A 974 -40.11 32.11 6.06
N VAL A 975 -41.22 31.39 6.27
CA VAL A 975 -42.57 31.97 6.27
C VAL A 975 -43.09 31.99 7.70
N ASN A 976 -43.31 33.19 8.24
CA ASN A 976 -43.91 33.39 9.54
C ASN A 976 -45.36 33.84 9.38
N VAL A 977 -46.26 33.22 10.15
CA VAL A 977 -47.67 33.59 10.18
C VAL A 977 -48.04 33.97 11.60
N LYS A 978 -48.55 35.18 11.80
CA LYS A 978 -48.99 35.68 13.11
C LYS A 978 -50.31 36.43 13.01
N LEU A 979 -50.97 36.65 14.15
CA LEU A 979 -52.12 37.54 14.23
C LEU A 979 -51.65 38.93 14.72
N ASN A 980 -52.14 40.00 14.11
CA ASN A 980 -51.95 41.35 14.65
C ASN A 980 -52.96 41.64 15.78
N ALA A 981 -52.78 42.78 16.46
CA ALA A 981 -53.65 43.20 17.57
C ALA A 981 -55.14 43.36 17.19
N SER A 982 -55.43 43.48 15.88
CA SER A 982 -56.78 43.58 15.32
C SER A 982 -57.36 42.22 14.88
N GLY A 983 -56.65 41.11 15.12
CA GLY A 983 -57.06 39.76 14.75
C GLY A 983 -56.89 39.40 13.26
N GLN A 984 -56.15 40.21 12.49
CA GLN A 984 -55.86 39.91 11.08
C GLN A 984 -54.61 39.03 10.96
N VAL A 985 -54.56 38.19 9.93
CA VAL A 985 -53.41 37.32 9.66
C VAL A 985 -52.32 38.13 8.98
N VAL A 986 -51.10 38.08 9.51
CA VAL A 986 -49.90 38.69 8.95
C VAL A 986 -48.99 37.57 8.47
N ILE A 987 -48.70 37.58 7.17
CA ILE A 987 -47.80 36.63 6.51
C ILE A 987 -46.50 37.37 6.22
N GLU A 988 -45.41 36.91 6.82
CA GLU A 988 -44.05 37.41 6.64
C GLU A 988 -43.24 36.34 5.91
N TRP A 989 -42.48 36.75 4.90
CA TRP A 989 -41.53 35.88 4.22
C TRP A 989 -40.21 36.58 3.96
N SER A 990 -39.11 35.82 3.93
CA SER A 990 -37.75 36.37 3.77
C SER A 990 -37.34 36.62 2.32
N ALA A 991 -37.89 35.88 1.35
CA ALA A 991 -37.66 36.07 -0.09
C ALA A 991 -38.76 35.39 -0.92
N GLY A 992 -38.97 35.82 -2.17
CA GLY A 992 -39.96 35.22 -3.10
C GLY A 992 -41.27 35.99 -3.23
N THR A 993 -42.20 35.44 -4.01
CA THR A 993 -43.52 36.02 -4.30
C THR A 993 -44.61 35.29 -3.54
N LEU A 994 -45.45 36.01 -2.79
CA LEU A 994 -46.62 35.42 -2.15
C LEU A 994 -47.67 35.07 -3.23
N GLU A 995 -48.09 33.81 -3.25
CA GLU A 995 -49.18 33.31 -4.08
C GLU A 995 -50.34 32.85 -3.20
N ALA A 996 -51.57 32.95 -3.70
CA ALA A 996 -52.77 32.49 -3.02
C ALA A 996 -53.67 31.62 -3.90
N ALA A 997 -54.41 30.71 -3.27
CA ALA A 997 -55.40 29.84 -3.90
C ALA A 997 -56.64 29.68 -3.01
N ASP A 998 -57.77 29.30 -3.62
CA ASP A 998 -59.00 28.91 -2.93
C ASP A 998 -58.99 27.43 -2.49
N ASN A 999 -58.09 26.61 -3.06
CA ASN A 999 -57.91 25.20 -2.73
C ASN A 999 -56.42 24.91 -2.46
N VAL A 1000 -56.12 23.95 -1.60
CA VAL A 1000 -54.75 23.57 -1.21
C VAL A 1000 -53.92 23.08 -2.41
N ASP A 1001 -54.58 22.46 -3.40
CA ASP A 1001 -53.96 21.98 -4.63
C ASP A 1001 -53.84 23.05 -5.73
N GLY A 1002 -54.31 24.28 -5.47
CA GLY A 1002 -54.27 25.39 -6.41
C GLY A 1002 -55.53 25.51 -7.29
N PRO A 1003 -55.47 26.28 -8.39
CA PRO A 1003 -54.30 26.99 -8.91
C PRO A 1003 -53.88 28.16 -8.00
N TYR A 1004 -52.58 28.27 -7.74
CA TYR A 1004 -51.98 29.38 -7.00
C TYR A 1004 -51.66 30.53 -7.95
N ASN A 1005 -52.10 31.74 -7.59
CA ASN A 1005 -51.86 32.95 -8.35
C ASN A 1005 -51.12 33.97 -7.48
N ALA A 1006 -50.23 34.77 -8.08
CA ALA A 1006 -49.53 35.83 -7.37
C ALA A 1006 -50.52 36.80 -6.72
N VAL A 1007 -50.28 37.14 -5.44
CA VAL A 1007 -51.06 38.15 -4.73
C VAL A 1007 -50.58 39.52 -5.19
N GLY A 1008 -51.38 40.18 -6.03
CA GLY A 1008 -51.03 41.47 -6.63
C GLY A 1008 -50.69 42.54 -5.58
N GLY A 1009 -49.49 43.12 -5.69
CA GLY A 1009 -49.01 44.18 -4.79
C GLY A 1009 -48.54 43.71 -3.41
N ALA A 1010 -48.44 42.41 -3.16
CA ALA A 1010 -48.00 41.91 -1.87
C ALA A 1010 -46.50 42.14 -1.62
N SER A 1011 -46.19 42.78 -0.49
CA SER A 1011 -44.85 42.85 0.10
C SER A 1011 -44.89 42.26 1.52
N SER A 1012 -43.77 41.69 1.96
CA SER A 1012 -43.63 41.15 3.31
C SER A 1012 -43.39 42.30 4.31
N PRO A 1013 -44.14 42.40 5.43
CA PRO A 1013 -45.32 41.60 5.81
C PRO A 1013 -46.58 41.93 5.00
N TRP A 1014 -47.36 40.90 4.64
CA TRP A 1014 -48.68 41.03 4.03
C TRP A 1014 -49.79 40.76 5.02
N VAL A 1015 -50.80 41.63 5.08
CA VAL A 1015 -51.93 41.51 6.00
C VAL A 1015 -53.17 41.02 5.27
N VAL A 1016 -53.78 39.96 5.78
CA VAL A 1016 -55.00 39.34 5.27
C VAL A 1016 -56.11 39.47 6.30
N THR A 1017 -57.25 40.01 5.89
CA THR A 1017 -58.49 39.94 6.67
C THR A 1017 -59.26 38.70 6.22
N PRO A 1018 -59.40 37.65 7.06
CA PRO A 1018 -60.02 36.41 6.62
C PRO A 1018 -61.50 36.62 6.26
N ALA A 1019 -61.85 36.36 5.00
CA ALA A 1019 -63.23 36.37 4.50
C ALA A 1019 -63.71 34.97 4.03
N GLY A 1020 -62.90 33.93 4.27
CA GLY A 1020 -63.09 32.55 3.82
C GLY A 1020 -61.80 31.74 3.95
N GLN A 1021 -61.81 30.47 3.50
CA GLN A 1021 -60.57 29.67 3.41
C GLN A 1021 -59.73 30.16 2.22
N LYS A 1022 -58.47 30.50 2.48
CA LYS A 1022 -57.47 30.84 1.47
C LYS A 1022 -56.15 30.18 1.86
N PHE A 1023 -55.46 29.62 0.87
CA PHE A 1023 -54.15 29.00 1.04
C PHE A 1023 -53.09 29.93 0.46
N TYR A 1024 -51.99 30.10 1.17
CA TYR A 1024 -50.88 30.94 0.76
C TYR A 1024 -49.62 30.10 0.67
N ARG A 1025 -48.80 30.37 -0.34
CA ARG A 1025 -47.44 29.83 -0.45
C ARG A 1025 -46.51 30.93 -0.92
N VAL A 1026 -45.22 30.76 -0.67
CA VAL A 1026 -44.19 31.64 -1.22
C VAL A 1026 -43.52 30.91 -2.36
N ARG A 1027 -43.63 31.45 -3.56
CA ARG A 1027 -42.91 30.97 -4.72
C ARG A 1027 -41.55 31.66 -4.76
N VAL A 1028 -40.51 30.87 -4.57
CA VAL A 1028 -39.13 31.28 -4.79
C VAL A 1028 -38.80 30.93 -6.25
N MET A 1029 -38.20 31.85 -6.99
CA MET A 1029 -37.73 31.56 -8.35
C MET A 1029 -36.36 30.89 -8.29
#